data_AF-A0AAW4UI56-F1
#
_entry.id   AF-A0AAW4UI56-F1
#
_cell.length_a   1.000
_cell.length_b   1.000
_cell.length_c   1.000
_cell.angle_alpha   90.00
_cell.angle_beta   90.00
_cell.angle_gamma   90.00
#
_symmetry.space_group_name_H-M   'P 1'
#
loop_
_entity.id
_entity.type
_entity.pdbx_description
1 polymer ?
#
loop_
_entity_poly.entity_id
_entity_poly.type
_entity_poly.pdbx_seq_one_letter_code
_entity_poly.pdbx_strand_id
1 'polypeptide(L)'
;MAGKNITLRTANPIASKMWDKRWNEMIRPGINPDNVQADSANVAWFRCMDNPEHIFKTKIKDMTDRRTGENCGCIFCGPHARRKFVPAVHPLSDEIKDIEDVWSPMNKNGYTEYEADSIEKVRWICRKCGGSFYESIKEYVQTLKTCGKVACPYCSNSRPLVGYNTLETVFDDIESRWSEHNKRSYQECTITSLYTATWICPKCGKEFDKNVAAYIKGIERNEKEALCPECAYADRIERKGSPGDKIENIDEVWDGSNEKNYNEYPADSFDTVMWKCPDCGGRFSMMIAYYILQLDIGRVPCPYCSGKEPLAGFNTIETVLPYAAEVWSDENEKSYTNYLPDSDEYAKWVCRKCHGTFKSPIDLYIRDAESGINRCPYCLNLEPKAGFNTLEMYIDDIDEVWSPKNMLSYTHYIFNCDMSALFICKKCHGTYSYAVNRYVSERRKGLETCPYCQNKSVLAGYNSLDTVITNIDDVWAASNKMSYSRFPVTSYILADWNCMKCGSVFKKKISKYIQNVKDEKENCPYCSGNKVLAGYNSLDTVLDNIDDIWSSKNDQDYTEFTIFSAQKAIWKCPKCGGDFRRKIRDYIRNFETNTENCPYCSGNKVLAGYNSLDTVLDNIDDIWSSKNDRSYTDFSPSSFESVEWKCPVCAGTFKQKIRSYVTQVENGNNPCPYCNGKRALAGFNSLETVIDDLDDVWDKSNEKSYTEVLLGSSYNAYWKCRTCNGVYQKKVSDYVKAVKEEKSICPYCNNKKPLAGLNTIEDVKPDWLDEWSYRDNYLLCGPDELMPNSMRKVWWKCKKCGYLYKMSPKVRAMFEFRHKKICPRCKGLRHRKHYI
;
A
#
# COMPACT_ATOMS: atom_id res chain seq x y z
N MET A 1 59.28 118.08 75.01
CA MET A 1 60.73 118.31 75.08
C MET A 1 61.31 117.92 73.75
N ALA A 2 61.90 118.89 73.03
CA ALA A 2 62.48 118.71 71.70
C ALA A 2 63.65 117.72 71.74
N GLY A 3 63.35 116.43 71.56
CA GLY A 3 64.34 115.47 71.11
C GLY A 3 64.64 115.82 69.67
N LYS A 4 65.87 116.27 69.38
CA LYS A 4 66.34 116.58 68.03
C LYS A 4 65.87 115.47 67.08
N ASN A 5 65.26 115.84 65.94
CA ASN A 5 64.96 114.92 64.83
C ASN A 5 66.28 114.46 64.22
N ILE A 6 66.91 113.49 64.86
CA ILE A 6 68.19 112.95 64.41
C ILE A 6 67.86 111.97 63.29
N THR A 7 68.32 112.28 62.08
CA THR A 7 68.17 111.43 60.89
C THR A 7 68.95 110.13 61.10
N LEU A 8 68.61 109.09 60.36
CA LEU A 8 69.33 107.81 60.45
C LEU A 8 70.84 108.01 60.22
N ARG A 9 71.23 108.87 59.27
CA ARG A 9 72.65 109.18 59.01
C ARG A 9 73.37 109.75 60.22
N THR A 10 72.74 110.68 60.95
CA THR A 10 73.38 111.34 62.09
C THR A 10 73.35 110.45 63.34
N ALA A 11 72.24 109.74 63.60
CA ALA A 11 72.08 108.91 64.80
C ALA A 11 72.87 107.61 64.72
N ASN A 12 72.91 107.02 63.53
CA ASN A 12 73.50 105.72 63.29
C ASN A 12 74.23 105.71 61.93
N PRO A 13 75.48 106.24 61.89
CA PRO A 13 76.26 106.31 60.67
C PRO A 13 76.53 104.94 60.02
N ILE A 14 76.58 103.86 60.80
CA ILE A 14 76.83 102.50 60.28
C ILE A 14 75.59 101.97 59.54
N ALA A 15 74.39 102.04 60.15
CA ALA A 15 73.14 101.63 59.53
C ALA A 15 72.82 102.48 58.29
N SER A 16 73.19 103.76 58.31
CA SER A 16 73.10 104.64 57.14
C SER A 16 73.98 104.17 55.97
N LYS A 17 75.21 103.70 56.24
CA LYS A 17 76.08 103.13 55.20
C LYS A 17 75.59 101.77 54.72
N MET A 18 74.89 101.01 55.56
CA MET A 18 74.27 99.74 55.20
C MET A 18 72.98 99.89 54.38
N TRP A 19 72.47 101.10 54.12
CA TRP A 19 71.20 101.29 53.42
C TRP A 19 71.23 100.82 51.95
N ASP A 20 70.34 99.90 51.56
CA ASP A 20 70.23 99.48 50.17
C ASP A 20 69.39 100.49 49.36
N LYS A 21 70.04 101.32 48.54
CA LYS A 21 69.35 102.38 47.79
C LYS A 21 68.34 101.82 46.79
N ARG A 22 68.70 100.75 46.06
CA ARG A 22 67.93 100.22 44.94
C ARG A 22 66.58 99.67 45.39
N TRP A 23 66.58 98.79 46.38
CA TRP A 23 65.35 98.15 46.83
C TRP A 23 64.44 99.07 47.64
N ASN A 24 65.03 100.00 48.40
CA ASN A 24 64.22 100.96 49.14
C ASN A 24 63.52 101.95 48.20
N GLU A 25 64.15 102.37 47.09
CA GLU A 25 63.51 103.20 46.05
C GLU A 25 62.30 102.49 45.41
N MET A 26 62.40 101.17 45.17
CA MET A 26 61.30 100.39 44.60
C MET A 26 60.12 100.15 45.57
N ILE A 27 60.36 100.12 46.88
CA ILE A 27 59.28 99.96 47.88
C ILE A 27 58.61 101.30 48.15
N ARG A 28 59.43 102.35 48.32
CA ARG A 28 58.99 103.72 48.57
C ARG A 28 59.96 104.70 47.90
N PRO A 29 59.64 105.14 46.68
CA PRO A 29 60.46 106.12 45.96
C PRO A 29 60.69 107.40 46.81
N GLY A 30 61.93 107.89 46.83
CA GLY A 30 62.31 109.15 47.50
C GLY A 30 62.72 109.07 48.98
N ILE A 31 62.69 107.90 49.64
CA ILE A 31 63.13 107.74 51.06
C ILE A 31 64.61 107.31 51.13
N ASN A 32 65.42 107.99 51.96
CA ASN A 32 66.85 107.72 52.14
C ASN A 32 67.35 108.01 53.59
N PRO A 33 68.59 107.62 53.96
CA PRO A 33 69.10 107.81 55.32
C PRO A 33 69.22 109.27 55.81
N ASP A 34 69.20 110.24 54.89
CA ASP A 34 69.27 111.68 55.22
C ASP A 34 67.91 112.27 55.57
N ASN A 35 66.81 111.67 55.08
CA ASN A 35 65.45 112.17 55.31
C ASN A 35 64.58 111.25 56.18
N VAL A 36 65.05 110.05 56.51
CA VAL A 36 64.34 109.13 57.40
C VAL A 36 64.79 109.26 58.85
N GLN A 37 63.83 109.33 59.77
CA GLN A 37 64.09 109.41 61.21
C GLN A 37 64.67 108.09 61.75
N ALA A 38 65.66 108.19 62.63
CA ALA A 38 66.35 107.03 63.19
C ALA A 38 65.46 106.10 64.03
N ASP A 39 64.36 106.60 64.60
CA ASP A 39 63.38 105.85 65.39
C ASP A 39 62.13 105.41 64.59
N SER A 40 62.19 105.50 63.25
CA SER A 40 61.08 105.12 62.38
C SER A 40 60.73 103.63 62.47
N ALA A 41 59.43 103.33 62.59
CA ALA A 41 58.91 101.97 62.48
C ALA A 41 58.85 101.45 61.03
N ASN A 42 59.16 102.30 60.04
CA ASN A 42 59.26 101.88 58.66
C ASN A 42 60.33 100.81 58.51
N VAL A 43 60.07 99.89 57.59
CA VAL A 43 60.97 98.79 57.28
C VAL A 43 61.81 99.19 56.07
N ALA A 44 63.11 99.01 56.17
CA ALA A 44 64.04 99.25 55.08
C ALA A 44 64.95 98.04 54.87
N TRP A 45 65.44 97.90 53.65
CA TRP A 45 66.48 96.95 53.30
C TRP A 45 67.85 97.50 53.67
N PHE A 46 68.64 96.66 54.33
CA PHE A 46 70.02 96.93 54.71
C PHE A 46 70.91 95.81 54.17
N ARG A 47 72.12 96.18 53.72
CA ARG A 47 73.19 95.30 53.27
C ARG A 47 74.39 95.50 54.17
N CYS A 48 74.88 94.44 54.78
CA CYS A 48 76.03 94.53 55.67
C CYS A 48 77.30 94.95 54.93
N MET A 49 78.09 95.81 55.58
CA MET A 49 79.38 96.26 55.04
C MET A 49 80.47 95.21 55.18
N ASP A 50 80.41 94.37 56.23
CA ASP A 50 81.44 93.37 56.52
C ASP A 50 81.22 92.05 55.74
N ASN A 51 79.97 91.72 55.43
CA ASN A 51 79.62 90.61 54.54
C ASN A 51 78.45 90.99 53.62
N PRO A 52 78.68 91.24 52.32
CA PRO A 52 77.63 91.64 51.37
C PRO A 52 76.46 90.64 51.22
N GLU A 53 76.63 89.37 51.58
CA GLU A 53 75.55 88.35 51.54
C GLU A 53 74.47 88.57 52.61
N HIS A 54 74.82 89.30 53.67
CA HIS A 54 73.90 89.67 54.74
C HIS A 54 73.00 90.82 54.27
N ILE A 55 72.01 90.48 53.45
CA ILE A 55 70.93 91.36 53.00
C ILE A 55 69.70 91.06 53.84
N PHE A 56 69.21 92.05 54.57
CA PHE A 56 68.07 91.85 55.46
C PHE A 56 67.16 93.06 55.51
N LYS A 57 65.92 92.78 55.88
CA LYS A 57 64.86 93.75 56.00
C LYS A 57 64.45 93.87 57.45
N THR A 58 64.60 95.06 58.04
CA THR A 58 64.19 95.31 59.42
C THR A 58 63.66 96.73 59.60
N LYS A 59 63.03 97.01 60.74
CA LYS A 59 62.57 98.36 61.06
C LYS A 59 63.76 99.25 61.33
N ILE A 60 63.74 100.47 60.81
CA ILE A 60 64.85 101.43 60.92
C ILE A 60 65.23 101.66 62.40
N LYS A 61 64.21 101.82 63.27
CA LYS A 61 64.38 101.98 64.72
C LYS A 61 65.05 100.81 65.45
N ASP A 62 65.11 99.63 64.82
CA ASP A 62 65.69 98.44 65.43
C ASP A 62 67.19 98.30 65.07
N MET A 63 67.75 99.24 64.31
CA MET A 63 69.20 99.30 64.00
C MET A 63 70.04 99.98 65.09
N THR A 64 69.40 100.58 66.10
CA THR A 64 70.03 101.19 67.27
C THR A 64 69.44 100.59 68.55
N ASP A 65 70.27 100.20 69.51
CA ASP A 65 69.81 99.64 70.78
C ASP A 65 69.18 100.73 71.64
N ARG A 66 67.94 100.52 72.09
CA ARG A 66 67.18 101.54 72.82
C ARG A 66 67.62 101.73 74.26
N ARG A 67 68.33 100.76 74.86
CA ARG A 67 68.81 100.82 76.24
C ARG A 67 70.20 101.41 76.33
N THR A 68 71.11 101.01 75.44
CA THR A 68 72.51 101.48 75.47
C THR A 68 72.77 102.65 74.53
N GLY A 69 71.90 102.87 73.53
CA GLY A 69 72.11 103.87 72.48
C GLY A 69 73.16 103.44 71.44
N GLU A 70 73.71 102.24 71.57
CA GLU A 70 74.75 101.72 70.69
C GLU A 70 74.18 101.15 69.39
N ASN A 71 75.07 100.99 68.42
CA ASN A 71 74.72 100.50 67.11
C ASN A 71 74.52 98.98 67.11
N CYS A 72 73.34 98.50 66.70
CA CYS A 72 73.12 97.05 66.60
C CYS A 72 73.86 96.42 65.41
N GLY A 73 74.23 97.22 64.40
CA GLY A 73 74.92 96.75 63.20
C GLY A 73 74.12 95.72 62.41
N CYS A 74 74.82 94.81 61.73
CA CYS A 74 74.20 93.71 61.00
C CYS A 74 73.46 92.76 61.95
N ILE A 75 72.22 92.38 61.62
CA ILE A 75 71.45 91.43 62.45
C ILE A 75 72.08 90.03 62.52
N PHE A 76 73.03 89.74 61.63
CA PHE A 76 73.64 88.44 61.44
C PHE A 76 75.05 88.29 62.04
N CYS A 77 75.89 89.32 61.92
CA CYS A 77 77.29 89.30 62.37
C CYS A 77 77.70 90.53 63.18
N GLY A 78 76.78 91.46 63.43
CA GLY A 78 77.04 92.61 64.27
C GLY A 78 77.27 92.22 65.73
N PRO A 79 77.90 93.11 66.53
CA PRO A 79 78.21 92.86 67.94
C PRO A 79 76.98 92.52 68.80
N HIS A 80 75.76 92.84 68.34
CA HIS A 80 74.48 92.48 68.98
C HIS A 80 73.57 91.62 68.08
N ALA A 81 74.15 90.79 67.20
CA ALA A 81 73.41 89.96 66.25
C ALA A 81 72.31 89.13 66.93
N ARG A 82 71.06 89.31 66.48
CA ARG A 82 69.87 88.62 67.02
C ARG A 82 69.57 87.29 66.32
N ARG A 83 70.20 87.04 65.17
CA ARG A 83 70.05 85.83 64.36
C ARG A 83 71.43 85.42 63.85
N LYS A 84 71.72 84.13 63.80
CA LYS A 84 72.92 83.65 63.08
C LYS A 84 72.59 83.55 61.59
N PHE A 85 73.43 84.11 60.72
CA PHE A 85 73.33 83.82 59.29
C PHE A 85 73.81 82.40 59.05
N VAL A 86 72.97 81.64 58.37
CA VAL A 86 73.31 80.32 57.87
C VAL A 86 73.31 80.49 56.36
N PRO A 87 74.47 80.45 55.70
CA PRO A 87 74.53 80.45 54.25
C PRO A 87 73.70 79.27 53.71
N ALA A 88 72.86 79.54 52.72
CA ALA A 88 72.17 78.49 51.97
C ALA A 88 73.21 77.53 51.35
N VAL A 89 72.95 76.22 51.36
CA VAL A 89 73.90 75.23 50.80
C VAL A 89 73.99 75.38 49.28
N HIS A 90 72.85 75.71 48.65
CA HIS A 90 72.73 76.05 47.24
C HIS A 90 72.00 77.39 47.09
N PRO A 91 72.70 78.53 47.27
CA PRO A 91 72.06 79.84 47.32
C PRO A 91 71.40 80.20 45.99
N LEU A 92 70.17 80.72 46.07
CA LEU A 92 69.38 81.10 44.89
C LEU A 92 70.10 82.12 43.98
N SER A 93 70.97 82.95 44.56
CA SER A 93 71.77 83.93 43.81
C SER A 93 72.72 83.33 42.78
N ASP A 94 73.17 82.09 42.99
CA ASP A 94 74.12 81.43 42.07
C ASP A 94 73.42 80.97 40.78
N GLU A 95 72.12 80.69 40.86
CA GLU A 95 71.31 80.19 39.75
C GLU A 95 70.70 81.31 38.89
N ILE A 96 70.63 82.54 39.41
CA ILE A 96 70.03 83.70 38.71
C ILE A 96 71.00 84.88 38.74
N LYS A 97 71.77 85.07 37.65
CA LYS A 97 72.85 86.07 37.52
C LYS A 97 72.46 87.53 37.78
N ASP A 98 71.20 87.91 37.56
CA ASP A 98 70.68 89.24 37.94
C ASP A 98 69.34 89.11 38.70
N ILE A 99 69.37 88.31 39.76
CA ILE A 99 68.21 88.10 40.62
C ILE A 99 67.60 89.40 41.14
N GLU A 100 68.40 90.43 41.38
CA GLU A 100 67.91 91.73 41.85
C GLU A 100 66.94 92.43 40.87
N ASP A 101 66.94 92.09 39.58
CA ASP A 101 66.03 92.64 38.56
C ASP A 101 64.65 91.98 38.57
N VAL A 102 64.60 90.73 39.04
CA VAL A 102 63.39 89.88 39.00
C VAL A 102 62.83 89.61 40.38
N TRP A 103 63.63 89.79 41.44
CA TRP A 103 63.22 89.66 42.82
C TRP A 103 62.44 90.90 43.24
N SER A 104 61.21 90.70 43.70
CA SER A 104 60.44 91.83 44.20
C SER A 104 60.94 92.27 45.59
N PRO A 105 61.20 93.57 45.81
CA PRO A 105 61.62 94.09 47.11
C PRO A 105 60.48 94.08 48.15
N MET A 106 59.25 93.77 47.72
CA MET A 106 58.11 93.48 48.59
C MET A 106 58.21 92.12 49.28
N ASN A 107 59.18 91.27 48.91
CA ASN A 107 59.43 90.00 49.61
C ASN A 107 59.88 90.25 51.05
N LYS A 108 59.70 89.24 51.91
CA LYS A 108 59.93 89.33 53.35
C LYS A 108 61.42 89.26 53.71
N ASN A 109 62.13 88.28 53.14
CA ASN A 109 63.54 87.98 53.38
C ASN A 109 64.39 88.19 52.12
N GLY A 110 65.69 88.40 52.29
CA GLY A 110 66.60 88.61 51.16
C GLY A 110 66.71 87.32 50.32
N TYR A 111 66.97 87.44 49.02
CA TYR A 111 67.13 86.24 48.19
C TYR A 111 68.31 85.35 48.63
N THR A 112 69.32 85.93 49.31
CA THR A 112 70.49 85.21 49.84
C THR A 112 70.14 84.26 50.99
N GLU A 113 68.95 84.38 51.58
CA GLU A 113 68.46 83.49 52.63
C GLU A 113 67.75 82.24 52.07
N TYR A 114 67.60 82.14 50.74
CA TYR A 114 66.83 81.08 50.09
C TYR A 114 67.71 80.14 49.27
N GLU A 115 67.39 78.84 49.34
CA GLU A 115 67.94 77.83 48.45
C GLU A 115 67.24 77.86 47.09
N ALA A 116 67.96 77.53 46.02
CA ALA A 116 67.45 77.60 44.65
C ALA A 116 66.29 76.64 44.37
N ASP A 117 66.15 75.58 45.15
CA ASP A 117 65.08 74.58 45.08
C ASP A 117 63.98 74.80 46.14
N SER A 118 63.98 75.96 46.80
CA SER A 118 62.96 76.33 47.78
C SER A 118 61.55 76.32 47.17
N ILE A 119 60.62 75.70 47.86
CA ILE A 119 59.20 75.69 47.47
C ILE A 119 58.44 76.94 47.96
N GLU A 120 59.09 77.87 48.65
CA GLU A 120 58.43 79.10 49.09
C GLU A 120 57.96 79.93 47.89
N LYS A 121 56.70 80.38 47.94
CA LYS A 121 56.14 81.31 46.96
C LYS A 121 56.55 82.74 47.28
N VAL A 122 57.30 83.32 46.35
CA VAL A 122 57.78 84.70 46.45
C VAL A 122 57.21 85.50 45.28
N ARG A 123 57.28 86.82 45.42
CA ARG A 123 56.87 87.73 44.37
C ARG A 123 58.04 87.92 43.39
N TRP A 124 57.74 87.74 42.11
CA TRP A 124 58.64 87.96 40.97
C TRP A 124 58.16 89.15 40.14
N ILE A 125 59.08 89.79 39.45
CA ILE A 125 58.82 90.86 38.48
C ILE A 125 59.22 90.36 37.09
N CYS A 126 58.29 90.42 36.13
CA CYS A 126 58.54 90.01 34.75
C CYS A 126 59.32 91.10 34.00
N ARG A 127 60.50 90.76 33.44
CA ARG A 127 61.29 91.68 32.61
C ARG A 127 60.57 92.14 31.33
N LYS A 128 59.71 91.30 30.75
CA LYS A 128 59.08 91.57 29.44
C LYS A 128 57.85 92.47 29.52
N CYS A 129 56.95 92.21 30.46
CA CYS A 129 55.69 92.96 30.58
C CYS A 129 55.64 93.90 31.80
N GLY A 130 56.68 93.91 32.65
CA GLY A 130 56.69 94.67 33.91
C GLY A 130 55.73 94.15 34.98
N GLY A 131 54.85 93.20 34.65
CA GLY A 131 53.87 92.64 35.58
C GLY A 131 54.53 91.88 36.72
N SER A 132 54.03 92.11 37.95
CA SER A 132 54.42 91.34 39.13
C SER A 132 53.51 90.13 39.30
N PHE A 133 54.08 88.98 39.67
CA PHE A 133 53.34 87.74 39.89
C PHE A 133 53.96 86.91 41.02
N TYR A 134 53.23 85.93 41.51
CA TYR A 134 53.69 85.03 42.56
C TYR A 134 54.05 83.68 41.97
N GLU A 135 55.22 83.15 42.31
CA GLU A 135 55.60 81.78 41.97
C GLU A 135 56.57 81.19 43.00
N SER A 136 56.59 79.86 43.14
CA SER A 136 57.59 79.17 43.97
C SER A 136 59.00 79.35 43.39
N ILE A 137 60.00 79.47 44.26
CA ILE A 137 61.39 79.67 43.83
C ILE A 137 61.85 78.53 42.93
N LYS A 138 61.61 77.29 43.34
CA LYS A 138 61.89 76.07 42.59
C LYS A 138 61.28 76.10 41.19
N GLU A 139 60.00 76.44 41.05
CA GLU A 139 59.32 76.44 39.75
C GLU A 139 59.82 77.56 38.84
N TYR A 140 60.10 78.75 39.41
CA TYR A 140 60.67 79.87 38.65
C TYR A 140 62.06 79.52 38.10
N VAL A 141 62.95 78.97 38.95
CA VAL A 141 64.30 78.53 38.55
C VAL A 141 64.22 77.40 37.52
N GLN A 142 63.37 76.40 37.76
CA GLN A 142 63.21 75.28 36.82
C GLN A 142 62.72 75.76 35.44
N THR A 143 61.75 76.68 35.40
CA THR A 143 61.19 77.21 34.14
C THR A 143 62.23 78.01 33.35
N LEU A 144 63.07 78.77 34.05
CA LEU A 144 64.22 79.46 33.45
C LEU A 144 65.22 78.46 32.84
N LYS A 145 65.54 77.37 33.54
CA LYS A 145 66.49 76.34 33.08
C LYS A 145 65.98 75.54 31.88
N THR A 146 64.70 75.17 31.84
CA THR A 146 64.17 74.24 30.83
C THR A 146 63.77 74.91 29.52
N CYS A 147 63.17 76.09 29.57
CA CYS A 147 62.43 76.62 28.42
C CYS A 147 62.93 77.97 27.90
N GLY A 148 63.82 78.66 28.62
CA GLY A 148 64.26 80.03 28.29
C GLY A 148 63.12 81.07 28.22
N LYS A 149 61.90 80.69 28.63
CA LYS A 149 60.69 81.53 28.61
C LYS A 149 60.38 81.98 30.03
N VAL A 150 60.05 83.27 30.19
CA VAL A 150 59.63 83.83 31.48
C VAL A 150 58.33 83.15 31.90
N ALA A 151 58.25 82.64 33.14
CA ALA A 151 57.07 82.02 33.76
C ALA A 151 55.87 82.97 33.96
N CYS A 152 55.82 84.06 33.19
CA CYS A 152 54.89 85.16 33.38
C CYS A 152 53.53 84.84 32.75
N PRO A 153 52.43 84.81 33.53
CA PRO A 153 51.10 84.43 33.05
C PRO A 153 50.47 85.45 32.08
N TYR A 154 50.99 86.69 32.04
CA TYR A 154 50.55 87.73 31.11
C TYR A 154 51.15 87.52 29.72
N CYS A 155 52.45 87.21 29.65
CA CYS A 155 53.14 86.98 28.38
C CYS A 155 52.66 85.71 27.64
N SER A 156 52.09 84.76 28.39
CA SER A 156 51.50 83.52 27.84
C SER A 156 50.02 83.66 27.48
N ASN A 157 49.43 84.86 27.58
CA ASN A 157 47.99 85.12 27.38
C ASN A 157 47.06 84.31 28.29
N SER A 158 47.61 83.75 29.37
CA SER A 158 46.87 82.97 30.37
C SER A 158 46.16 83.87 31.39
N ARG A 159 46.61 85.12 31.53
CA ARG A 159 45.94 86.18 32.29
C ARG A 159 45.91 87.48 31.49
N PRO A 160 44.80 88.23 31.55
CA PRO A 160 44.72 89.52 30.90
C PRO A 160 45.64 90.53 31.60
N LEU A 161 46.32 91.32 30.78
CA LEU A 161 47.03 92.53 31.15
C LEU A 161 46.55 93.61 30.19
N VAL A 162 45.77 94.56 30.72
CA VAL A 162 45.18 95.68 29.98
C VAL A 162 46.26 96.42 29.20
N GLY A 163 45.97 96.75 27.94
CA GLY A 163 46.93 97.39 27.04
C GLY A 163 48.08 96.50 26.55
N TYR A 164 48.06 95.19 26.84
CA TYR A 164 49.09 94.25 26.39
C TYR A 164 48.51 93.05 25.60
N ASN A 165 47.54 92.32 26.14
CA ASN A 165 47.04 91.08 25.51
C ASN A 165 45.51 90.90 25.50
N THR A 166 44.78 92.00 25.72
CA THR A 166 43.31 92.08 25.77
C THR A 166 42.73 92.42 24.39
N LEU A 167 41.42 92.28 24.18
CA LEU A 167 40.81 92.45 22.84
C LEU A 167 40.95 93.84 22.23
N GLU A 168 41.07 94.86 23.08
CA GLU A 168 41.31 96.25 22.66
C GLU A 168 42.67 96.45 21.97
N THR A 169 43.61 95.49 22.09
CA THR A 169 44.88 95.56 21.36
C THR A 169 44.78 95.05 19.93
N VAL A 170 43.64 94.45 19.54
CA VAL A 170 43.41 93.90 18.20
C VAL A 170 42.35 94.70 17.43
N PHE A 171 41.36 95.25 18.12
CA PHE A 171 40.22 95.91 17.51
C PHE A 171 40.14 97.37 17.97
N ASP A 172 40.35 98.30 17.04
CA ASP A 172 40.15 99.73 17.29
C ASP A 172 38.66 100.09 17.48
N ASP A 173 37.74 99.26 16.99
CA ASP A 173 36.29 99.45 17.00
C ASP A 173 35.52 98.44 17.89
N ILE A 174 36.21 97.79 18.85
CA ILE A 174 35.66 96.70 19.67
C ILE A 174 34.33 97.03 20.33
N GLU A 175 34.14 98.28 20.75
CA GLU A 175 32.92 98.75 21.41
C GLU A 175 31.67 98.62 20.52
N SER A 176 31.82 98.73 19.20
CA SER A 176 30.72 98.57 18.25
C SER A 176 30.43 97.11 17.87
N ARG A 177 31.37 96.22 18.17
CA ARG A 177 31.30 94.77 17.84
C ARG A 177 30.88 93.92 19.03
N TRP A 178 31.02 94.44 20.25
CA TRP A 178 30.76 93.73 21.48
C TRP A 178 29.39 94.09 22.02
N SER A 179 28.46 93.12 22.07
CA SER A 179 27.13 93.37 22.61
C SER A 179 27.19 93.73 24.11
N GLU A 180 26.29 94.63 24.54
CA GLU A 180 26.06 94.93 25.95
C GLU A 180 25.50 93.73 26.74
N HIS A 181 24.97 92.72 26.04
CA HIS A 181 24.48 91.48 26.65
C HIS A 181 25.61 90.57 27.17
N ASN A 182 26.88 90.89 26.87
CA ASN A 182 28.01 90.13 27.37
C ASN A 182 28.24 90.34 28.86
N LYS A 183 28.49 89.23 29.57
CA LYS A 183 28.75 89.23 31.02
C LYS A 183 30.16 89.67 31.40
N ARG A 184 31.08 89.68 30.43
CA ARG A 184 32.48 90.09 30.62
C ARG A 184 32.78 91.30 29.77
N SER A 185 33.63 92.17 30.29
CA SER A 185 34.24 93.22 29.48
C SER A 185 35.21 92.60 28.47
N TYR A 186 35.34 93.20 27.30
CA TYR A 186 36.33 92.81 26.31
C TYR A 186 37.77 92.95 26.86
N GLN A 187 37.99 93.79 27.88
CA GLN A 187 39.26 93.97 28.59
C GLN A 187 39.62 92.79 29.50
N GLU A 188 38.67 91.93 29.82
CA GLU A 188 38.89 90.73 30.63
C GLU A 188 39.17 89.50 29.75
N CYS A 189 39.03 89.65 28.44
CA CYS A 189 39.24 88.59 27.47
C CYS A 189 40.59 88.78 26.79
N THR A 190 41.43 87.75 26.82
CA THR A 190 42.60 87.70 25.96
C THR A 190 42.19 87.32 24.54
N ILE A 191 43.05 87.61 23.57
CA ILE A 191 42.81 87.27 22.15
C ILE A 191 42.67 85.76 21.89
N THR A 192 43.13 84.92 22.83
CA THR A 192 42.96 83.46 22.82
C THR A 192 41.84 82.98 23.73
N SER A 193 41.00 83.89 24.24
CA SER A 193 39.92 83.57 25.17
C SER A 193 38.94 82.59 24.54
N LEU A 194 38.58 81.55 25.30
CA LEU A 194 37.52 80.63 24.93
C LEU A 194 36.14 81.07 25.42
N TYR A 195 35.99 82.33 25.84
CA TYR A 195 34.70 82.88 26.19
C TYR A 195 33.82 82.98 24.94
N THR A 196 32.58 82.51 25.01
CA THR A 196 31.56 82.77 23.99
C THR A 196 30.94 84.12 24.25
N ALA A 197 31.18 85.05 23.34
CA ALA A 197 30.64 86.39 23.38
C ALA A 197 29.52 86.53 22.35
N THR A 198 28.56 87.38 22.67
CA THR A 198 27.56 87.87 21.73
C THR A 198 28.18 89.03 20.95
N TRP A 199 28.35 88.82 19.64
CA TRP A 199 28.94 89.78 18.71
C TRP A 199 27.83 90.49 17.94
N ILE A 200 28.03 91.76 17.65
CA ILE A 200 27.18 92.52 16.72
C ILE A 200 27.82 92.42 15.33
N CYS A 201 27.05 91.93 14.35
CA CYS A 201 27.53 91.84 12.98
C CYS A 201 27.63 93.25 12.36
N PRO A 202 28.79 93.67 11.83
CA PRO A 202 28.94 94.99 11.23
C PRO A 202 28.20 95.13 9.88
N LYS A 203 27.79 94.03 9.23
CA LYS A 203 27.09 94.05 7.93
C LYS A 203 25.58 94.23 8.08
N CYS A 204 24.97 93.43 8.96
CA CYS A 204 23.50 93.40 9.11
C CYS A 204 23.00 93.94 10.47
N GLY A 205 23.90 94.28 11.40
CA GLY A 205 23.55 94.78 12.72
C GLY A 205 22.96 93.73 13.67
N LYS A 206 22.75 92.49 13.24
CA LYS A 206 22.19 91.42 14.08
C LYS A 206 23.24 90.86 15.04
N GLU A 207 22.77 90.50 16.23
CA GLU A 207 23.58 89.80 17.23
C GLU A 207 23.74 88.32 16.88
N PHE A 208 24.91 87.76 17.16
CA PHE A 208 25.18 86.33 17.06
C PHE A 208 26.26 85.89 18.05
N ASP A 209 26.17 84.66 18.51
CA ASP A 209 27.11 84.14 19.50
C ASP A 209 28.31 83.47 18.87
N LYS A 210 29.51 83.84 19.31
CA LYS A 210 30.74 83.11 18.98
C LYS A 210 31.83 83.24 20.02
N ASN A 211 32.60 82.16 20.17
CA ASN A 211 33.84 82.15 20.92
C ASN A 211 34.85 83.17 20.41
N VAL A 212 35.45 83.95 21.31
CA VAL A 212 36.40 85.03 21.01
C VAL A 212 37.58 84.56 20.14
N ALA A 213 38.27 83.49 20.53
CA ALA A 213 39.39 82.96 19.75
C ALA A 213 38.96 82.49 18.34
N ALA A 214 37.74 81.96 18.22
CA ALA A 214 37.21 81.48 16.95
C ALA A 214 36.67 82.61 16.06
N TYR A 215 36.24 83.73 16.64
CA TYR A 215 35.89 84.94 15.92
C TYR A 215 37.15 85.59 15.33
N ILE A 216 38.19 85.77 16.15
CA ILE A 216 39.49 86.32 15.71
C ILE A 216 40.12 85.48 14.60
N LYS A 217 40.20 84.16 14.76
CA LYS A 217 40.73 83.27 13.71
C LYS A 217 39.95 83.34 12.39
N GLY A 218 38.63 83.53 12.44
CA GLY A 218 37.80 83.67 11.24
C GLY A 218 38.15 84.93 10.46
N ILE A 219 38.39 86.04 11.18
CA ILE A 219 38.84 87.31 10.59
C ILE A 219 40.24 87.16 9.97
N GLU A 220 41.19 86.53 10.68
CA GLU A 220 42.55 86.29 10.15
C GLU A 220 42.57 85.49 8.83
N ARG A 221 41.58 84.61 8.62
CA ARG A 221 41.44 83.79 7.41
C ARG A 221 40.78 84.52 6.25
N ASN A 222 40.43 85.80 6.41
CA ASN A 222 39.72 86.61 5.42
C ASN A 222 38.41 85.94 4.95
N GLU A 223 37.79 85.15 5.83
CA GLU A 223 36.42 84.68 5.68
C GLU A 223 35.55 85.93 5.78
N LYS A 224 35.31 86.58 4.63
CA LYS A 224 34.36 87.70 4.51
C LYS A 224 33.10 87.25 5.24
N GLU A 225 32.72 87.88 6.37
CA GLU A 225 31.53 87.54 7.19
C GLU A 225 31.69 86.49 8.30
N ALA A 226 32.90 86.17 8.77
CA ALA A 226 33.05 85.26 9.89
C ALA A 226 32.36 85.84 11.17
N LEU A 227 31.19 85.41 11.69
CA LEU A 227 30.26 84.34 11.35
C LEU A 227 28.84 84.78 11.72
N CYS A 228 28.20 85.61 10.90
CA CYS A 228 26.77 85.90 11.10
C CYS A 228 25.91 84.84 10.38
N PRO A 229 25.11 84.02 11.09
CA PRO A 229 24.30 82.97 10.48
C PRO A 229 23.31 83.50 9.43
N GLU A 230 22.77 84.70 9.66
CA GLU A 230 21.78 85.34 8.78
C GLU A 230 22.38 85.78 7.45
N CYS A 231 23.56 86.43 7.49
CA CYS A 231 24.28 86.79 6.27
C CYS A 231 24.70 85.54 5.50
N ALA A 232 25.13 84.49 6.21
CA ALA A 232 25.51 83.22 5.59
C ALA A 232 24.31 82.50 4.94
N TYR A 233 23.11 82.61 5.52
CA TYR A 233 21.88 82.04 4.94
C TYR A 233 21.43 82.81 3.69
N ALA A 234 21.46 84.14 3.73
CA ALA A 234 21.16 84.98 2.56
C ALA A 234 22.16 84.76 1.40
N ASP A 235 23.46 84.71 1.70
CA ASP A 235 24.51 84.40 0.72
C ASP A 235 24.35 82.98 0.13
N ARG A 236 23.83 82.02 0.92
CA ARG A 236 23.51 80.69 0.40
C ARG A 236 22.38 80.73 -0.62
N ILE A 237 21.32 81.53 -0.41
CA ILE A 237 20.24 81.72 -1.39
C ILE A 237 20.80 82.35 -2.67
N GLU A 238 21.62 83.39 -2.58
CA GLU A 238 22.24 84.01 -3.76
C GLU A 238 23.13 83.03 -4.54
N ARG A 239 23.94 82.22 -3.86
CA ARG A 239 24.85 81.25 -4.52
C ARG A 239 24.14 80.02 -5.09
N LYS A 240 23.10 79.52 -4.43
CA LYS A 240 22.41 78.27 -4.81
C LYS A 240 21.16 78.50 -5.66
N GLY A 241 20.63 79.73 -5.66
CA GLY A 241 19.30 80.05 -6.16
C GLY A 241 18.22 79.61 -5.18
N SER A 242 17.00 80.06 -5.43
CA SER A 242 15.77 79.62 -4.79
C SER A 242 15.15 78.42 -5.54
N PRO A 243 14.18 77.70 -4.94
CA PRO A 243 13.37 76.72 -5.65
C PRO A 243 12.70 77.26 -6.91
N GLY A 244 12.28 78.54 -6.92
CA GLY A 244 11.69 79.18 -8.10
C GLY A 244 12.66 79.31 -9.28
N ASP A 245 13.97 79.38 -9.01
CA ASP A 245 15.00 79.38 -10.05
C ASP A 245 15.27 77.99 -10.64
N LYS A 246 14.79 76.93 -9.98
CA LYS A 246 15.04 75.52 -10.35
C LYS A 246 13.81 74.80 -10.89
N ILE A 247 12.61 75.30 -10.60
CA ILE A 247 11.34 74.64 -10.91
C ILE A 247 10.52 75.59 -11.80
N GLU A 248 10.34 75.24 -13.08
CA GLU A 248 9.70 76.09 -14.08
C GLU A 248 8.24 76.45 -13.73
N ASN A 249 7.48 75.51 -13.16
CA ASN A 249 6.07 75.68 -12.78
C ASN A 249 5.86 75.76 -11.26
N ILE A 250 6.77 76.41 -10.53
CA ILE A 250 6.77 76.45 -9.06
C ILE A 250 5.43 76.89 -8.46
N ASP A 251 4.74 77.87 -9.03
CA ASP A 251 3.45 78.37 -8.51
C ASP A 251 2.31 77.33 -8.62
N GLU A 252 2.42 76.39 -9.57
CA GLU A 252 1.47 75.30 -9.75
C GLU A 252 1.70 74.17 -8.74
N VAL A 253 2.95 73.93 -8.35
CA VAL A 253 3.35 72.81 -7.47
C VAL A 253 3.56 73.21 -6.01
N TRP A 254 3.80 74.49 -5.73
CA TRP A 254 4.02 75.01 -4.38
C TRP A 254 2.68 75.22 -3.66
N ASP A 255 2.57 74.68 -2.45
CA ASP A 255 1.35 74.83 -1.67
C ASP A 255 1.30 76.18 -0.94
N GLY A 256 0.15 76.85 -1.01
CA GLY A 256 -0.08 78.14 -0.35
C GLY A 256 -0.14 78.07 1.18
N SER A 257 -0.19 76.88 1.79
CA SER A 257 -0.15 76.72 3.25
C SER A 257 1.27 76.75 3.84
N ASN A 258 2.32 76.89 3.04
CA ASN A 258 3.69 76.98 3.52
C ASN A 258 3.97 78.29 4.25
N GLU A 259 4.80 78.23 5.30
CA GLU A 259 5.07 79.38 6.18
C GLU A 259 5.82 80.53 5.48
N LYS A 260 6.78 80.19 4.61
CA LYS A 260 7.53 81.17 3.80
C LYS A 260 7.27 80.94 2.31
N ASN A 261 7.49 81.98 1.52
CA ASN A 261 7.47 81.84 0.06
C ASN A 261 8.69 81.02 -0.42
N TYR A 262 8.57 80.35 -1.56
CA TYR A 262 9.68 79.57 -2.12
C TYR A 262 10.95 80.41 -2.31
N ASN A 263 10.85 81.69 -2.67
CA ASN A 263 12.01 82.58 -2.86
C ASN A 263 12.84 82.83 -1.59
N GLU A 264 12.30 82.50 -0.41
CA GLU A 264 12.96 82.70 0.88
C GLU A 264 13.73 81.45 1.35
N TYR A 265 13.67 80.37 0.59
CA TYR A 265 14.45 79.16 0.82
C TYR A 265 15.57 79.05 -0.20
N PRO A 266 16.75 78.53 0.20
CA PRO A 266 17.74 78.09 -0.77
C PRO A 266 17.28 76.79 -1.44
N ALA A 267 17.57 76.61 -2.73
CA ALA A 267 17.20 75.44 -3.51
C ALA A 267 17.73 74.11 -2.92
N ASP A 268 18.85 74.15 -2.19
CA ASP A 268 19.43 73.01 -1.49
C ASP A 268 18.96 72.90 -0.02
N SER A 269 17.80 73.46 0.32
CA SER A 269 17.24 73.36 1.67
C SER A 269 16.73 71.95 2.00
N PHE A 270 16.98 71.53 3.24
CA PHE A 270 16.40 70.32 3.84
C PHE A 270 15.07 70.58 4.56
N ASP A 271 14.55 71.81 4.50
CA ASP A 271 13.24 72.14 5.03
C ASP A 271 12.16 71.33 4.29
N THR A 272 11.22 70.76 5.05
CA THR A 272 10.08 70.02 4.52
C THR A 272 8.92 70.97 4.35
N VAL A 273 8.40 71.04 3.13
CA VAL A 273 7.29 71.93 2.75
C VAL A 273 6.18 71.10 2.12
N MET A 274 4.98 71.68 2.05
CA MET A 274 3.84 71.10 1.37
C MET A 274 3.91 71.40 -0.13
N TRP A 275 3.65 70.36 -0.92
CA TRP A 275 3.56 70.40 -2.37
C TRP A 275 2.16 69.96 -2.80
N LYS A 276 1.67 70.52 -3.90
CA LYS A 276 0.48 70.08 -4.61
C LYS A 276 0.88 69.51 -5.97
N CYS A 277 0.32 68.36 -6.34
CA CYS A 277 0.55 67.78 -7.66
C CYS A 277 -0.52 68.27 -8.64
N PRO A 278 -0.15 68.88 -9.79
CA PRO A 278 -1.12 69.31 -10.80
C PRO A 278 -1.79 68.12 -11.51
N ASP A 279 -1.10 66.98 -11.63
CA ASP A 279 -1.61 65.82 -12.37
C ASP A 279 -2.67 65.03 -11.60
N CYS A 280 -2.42 64.75 -10.32
CA CYS A 280 -3.34 63.96 -9.49
C CYS A 280 -4.14 64.78 -8.47
N GLY A 281 -3.85 66.07 -8.31
CA GLY A 281 -4.46 66.95 -7.32
C GLY A 281 -4.05 66.66 -5.86
N GLY A 282 -3.21 65.66 -5.62
CA GLY A 282 -2.77 65.24 -4.30
C GLY A 282 -1.83 66.25 -3.63
N ARG A 283 -1.95 66.41 -2.31
CA ARG A 283 -1.09 67.26 -1.49
C ARG A 283 -0.17 66.40 -0.63
N PHE A 284 1.13 66.64 -0.67
CA PHE A 284 2.14 65.82 0.03
C PHE A 284 3.26 66.67 0.59
N SER A 285 3.91 66.20 1.66
CA SER A 285 5.07 66.87 2.26
C SER A 285 6.38 66.27 1.75
N MET A 286 7.35 67.11 1.40
CA MET A 286 8.66 66.66 0.92
C MET A 286 9.72 67.74 1.14
N MET A 287 10.97 67.31 1.38
CA MET A 287 12.11 68.23 1.48
C MET A 287 12.36 68.93 0.14
N ILE A 288 12.64 70.24 0.17
CA ILE A 288 12.89 71.05 -1.03
C ILE A 288 14.01 70.47 -1.91
N ALA A 289 15.17 70.20 -1.31
CA ALA A 289 16.31 69.62 -2.04
C ALA A 289 15.98 68.25 -2.66
N TYR A 290 15.13 67.46 -2.02
CA TYR A 290 14.75 66.14 -2.53
C TYR A 290 13.75 66.23 -3.67
N TYR A 291 12.79 67.16 -3.61
CA TYR A 291 11.86 67.44 -4.70
C TYR A 291 12.62 67.86 -5.96
N ILE A 292 13.55 68.81 -5.83
CA ILE A 292 14.39 69.27 -6.94
C ILE A 292 15.28 68.13 -7.46
N LEU A 293 15.88 67.34 -6.57
CA LEU A 293 16.67 66.18 -6.99
C LEU A 293 15.84 65.17 -7.80
N GLN A 294 14.58 64.90 -7.44
CA GLN A 294 13.72 64.00 -8.22
C GLN A 294 13.49 64.55 -9.63
N LEU A 295 13.25 65.85 -9.78
CA LEU A 295 13.12 66.50 -11.09
C LEU A 295 14.42 66.39 -11.90
N ASP A 296 15.57 66.68 -11.29
CA ASP A 296 16.88 66.65 -11.95
C ASP A 296 17.23 65.25 -12.49
N ILE A 297 16.83 64.19 -11.80
CA ILE A 297 17.03 62.80 -12.24
C ILE A 297 15.88 62.26 -13.11
N GLY A 298 14.95 63.12 -13.54
CA GLY A 298 13.83 62.77 -14.41
C GLY A 298 12.78 61.86 -13.76
N ARG A 299 12.65 61.89 -12.44
CA ARG A 299 11.62 61.15 -11.68
C ARG A 299 10.47 62.06 -11.29
N VAL A 300 9.27 61.49 -11.19
CA VAL A 300 8.09 62.19 -10.70
C VAL A 300 8.19 62.35 -9.18
N PRO A 301 8.23 63.59 -8.64
CA PRO A 301 8.36 63.79 -7.20
C PRO A 301 7.11 63.40 -6.41
N CYS A 302 5.93 63.50 -7.04
CA CYS A 302 4.67 63.17 -6.40
C CYS A 302 4.59 61.68 -6.03
N PRO A 303 4.38 61.34 -4.73
CA PRO A 303 4.32 59.95 -4.28
C PRO A 303 3.13 59.19 -4.87
N TYR A 304 2.01 59.88 -5.16
CA TYR A 304 0.83 59.29 -5.78
C TYR A 304 1.07 58.96 -7.26
N CYS A 305 1.52 59.92 -8.07
CA CYS A 305 1.84 59.68 -9.49
C CYS A 305 2.99 58.69 -9.68
N SER A 306 3.94 58.62 -8.74
CA SER A 306 5.02 57.63 -8.77
C SER A 306 4.62 56.23 -8.28
N GLY A 307 3.36 56.04 -7.84
CA GLY A 307 2.87 54.76 -7.36
C GLY A 307 3.45 54.31 -6.01
N LYS A 308 3.92 55.24 -5.18
CA LYS A 308 4.47 54.93 -3.85
C LYS A 308 3.45 55.06 -2.72
N GLU A 309 2.46 55.93 -2.90
CA GLU A 309 1.38 56.14 -1.94
C GLU A 309 0.01 56.12 -2.62
N PRO A 310 -1.03 55.62 -1.94
CA PRO A 310 -2.40 55.58 -2.45
C PRO A 310 -3.08 56.96 -2.37
N LEU A 311 -3.85 57.28 -3.40
CA LEU A 311 -4.74 58.43 -3.50
C LEU A 311 -6.08 57.97 -4.07
N ALA A 312 -7.13 58.04 -3.24
CA ALA A 312 -8.49 57.61 -3.59
C ALA A 312 -8.98 58.28 -4.89
N GLY A 313 -9.63 57.49 -5.75
CA GLY A 313 -10.09 57.92 -7.07
C GLY A 313 -9.01 58.10 -8.13
N PHE A 314 -7.72 57.90 -7.81
CA PHE A 314 -6.61 58.11 -8.74
C PHE A 314 -5.79 56.84 -9.03
N ASN A 315 -5.15 56.25 -8.02
CA ASN A 315 -4.21 55.13 -8.20
C ASN A 315 -4.48 53.95 -7.24
N THR A 316 -5.70 53.83 -6.72
CA THR A 316 -6.09 52.83 -5.71
C THR A 316 -6.78 51.63 -6.33
N ILE A 317 -7.07 50.59 -5.55
CA ILE A 317 -7.74 49.35 -6.02
C ILE A 317 -9.00 49.65 -6.85
N GLU A 318 -9.80 50.64 -6.46
CA GLU A 318 -11.07 50.96 -7.12
C GLU A 318 -10.92 51.45 -8.57
N THR A 319 -9.75 51.96 -8.94
CA THR A 319 -9.49 52.48 -10.28
C THR A 319 -9.22 51.36 -11.29
N VAL A 320 -8.79 50.18 -10.81
CA VAL A 320 -8.59 48.97 -11.64
C VAL A 320 -9.66 47.90 -11.41
N LEU A 321 -10.38 47.96 -10.29
CA LEU A 321 -11.40 46.98 -9.91
C LEU A 321 -12.74 47.68 -9.62
N PRO A 322 -13.60 47.92 -10.64
CA PRO A 322 -14.84 48.70 -10.49
C PRO A 322 -15.85 48.13 -9.49
N TYR A 323 -15.80 46.82 -9.24
CA TYR A 323 -16.65 46.11 -8.28
C TYR A 323 -15.94 45.85 -6.94
N ALA A 324 -14.86 46.58 -6.62
CA ALA A 324 -14.09 46.41 -5.38
C ALA A 324 -14.98 46.38 -4.13
N ALA A 325 -16.02 47.23 -4.06
CA ALA A 325 -16.97 47.24 -2.96
C ALA A 325 -17.75 45.93 -2.78
N GLU A 326 -18.02 45.16 -3.85
CA GLU A 326 -18.72 43.87 -3.77
C GLU A 326 -17.83 42.75 -3.24
N VAL A 327 -16.51 42.85 -3.49
CA VAL A 327 -15.54 41.78 -3.22
C VAL A 327 -14.59 42.09 -2.09
N TRP A 328 -14.58 43.31 -1.58
CA TRP A 328 -13.84 43.66 -0.38
C TRP A 328 -14.63 43.22 0.85
N SER A 329 -14.00 42.49 1.76
CA SER A 329 -14.67 42.08 2.99
C SER A 329 -14.76 43.24 3.99
N ASP A 330 -15.91 43.37 4.63
CA ASP A 330 -16.13 44.26 5.78
C ASP A 330 -15.27 43.86 7.00
N GLU A 331 -14.65 42.67 6.98
CA GLU A 331 -13.71 42.23 8.01
C GLU A 331 -12.31 42.85 7.90
N ASN A 332 -12.05 43.66 6.86
CA ASN A 332 -10.78 44.39 6.72
C ASN A 332 -10.81 45.69 7.54
N GLU A 333 -9.70 46.01 8.20
CA GLU A 333 -9.58 47.22 9.03
C GLU A 333 -9.54 48.51 8.19
N LYS A 334 -8.95 48.46 6.99
CA LYS A 334 -8.82 49.59 6.08
C LYS A 334 -9.71 49.39 4.84
N SER A 335 -10.21 50.49 4.29
CA SER A 335 -10.88 50.50 2.98
C SER A 335 -9.91 50.15 1.86
N TYR A 336 -10.40 49.52 0.79
CA TYR A 336 -9.65 49.26 -0.46
C TYR A 336 -9.09 50.53 -1.11
N THR A 337 -9.65 51.71 -0.80
CA THR A 337 -9.17 53.03 -1.23
C THR A 337 -7.86 53.46 -0.58
N ASN A 338 -7.38 52.75 0.44
CA ASN A 338 -6.10 53.01 1.10
C ASN A 338 -4.98 52.12 0.58
N TYR A 339 -5.19 51.42 -0.53
CA TYR A 339 -4.25 50.45 -1.07
C TYR A 339 -3.98 50.70 -2.54
N LEU A 340 -2.72 50.54 -2.91
CA LEU A 340 -2.31 50.47 -4.30
C LEU A 340 -2.66 49.08 -4.88
N PRO A 341 -3.04 49.00 -6.17
CA PRO A 341 -3.33 47.74 -6.84
C PRO A 341 -2.21 46.70 -6.84
N ASP A 342 -0.96 47.13 -6.77
CA ASP A 342 0.24 46.28 -6.79
C ASP A 342 0.77 45.97 -5.38
N SER A 343 0.01 46.32 -4.33
CA SER A 343 0.37 46.02 -2.95
C SER A 343 0.44 44.51 -2.69
N ASP A 344 1.51 44.06 -2.02
CA ASP A 344 1.69 42.68 -1.56
C ASP A 344 1.02 42.41 -0.19
N GLU A 345 0.36 43.42 0.39
CA GLU A 345 -0.41 43.26 1.62
C GLU A 345 -1.59 42.30 1.41
N TYR A 346 -1.91 41.53 2.45
CA TYR A 346 -3.03 40.60 2.40
C TYR A 346 -4.33 41.27 2.84
N ALA A 347 -5.35 41.18 2.00
CA ALA A 347 -6.72 41.55 2.33
C ALA A 347 -7.63 40.33 2.35
N LYS A 348 -8.79 40.47 3.00
CA LYS A 348 -9.89 39.52 2.95
C LYS A 348 -10.84 39.89 1.82
N TRP A 349 -11.16 38.92 0.97
CA TRP A 349 -11.96 39.09 -0.22
C TRP A 349 -13.21 38.21 -0.15
N VAL A 350 -14.35 38.73 -0.60
CA VAL A 350 -15.60 38.00 -0.75
C VAL A 350 -15.66 37.42 -2.16
N CYS A 351 -15.72 36.09 -2.26
CA CYS A 351 -15.88 35.42 -3.54
C CYS A 351 -17.27 35.67 -4.13
N ARG A 352 -17.35 36.17 -5.36
CA ARG A 352 -18.63 36.44 -6.05
C ARG A 352 -19.46 35.19 -6.37
N LYS A 353 -18.84 34.00 -6.43
CA LYS A 353 -19.52 32.74 -6.76
C LYS A 353 -20.12 32.03 -5.56
N CYS A 354 -19.33 31.90 -4.49
CA CYS A 354 -19.75 31.16 -3.30
C CYS A 354 -20.10 32.08 -2.12
N HIS A 355 -19.84 33.39 -2.20
CA HIS A 355 -19.98 34.35 -1.10
C HIS A 355 -19.20 33.93 0.16
N GLY A 356 -18.01 33.36 -0.07
CA GLY A 356 -17.08 32.99 0.99
C GLY A 356 -15.97 34.04 1.11
N THR A 357 -15.65 34.42 2.34
CA THR A 357 -14.55 35.34 2.66
C THR A 357 -13.24 34.56 2.71
N PHE A 358 -12.23 34.95 1.92
CA PHE A 358 -10.91 34.31 1.91
C PHE A 358 -9.78 35.35 1.88
N LYS A 359 -8.60 34.98 2.37
CA LYS A 359 -7.45 35.90 2.47
C LYS A 359 -6.52 35.73 1.26
N SER A 360 -6.12 36.84 0.61
CA SER A 360 -5.21 36.85 -0.54
C SER A 360 -4.41 38.16 -0.60
N PRO A 361 -3.15 38.15 -1.08
CA PRO A 361 -2.45 39.38 -1.46
C PRO A 361 -3.27 40.21 -2.45
N ILE A 362 -3.19 41.54 -2.33
CA ILE A 362 -3.96 42.47 -3.16
C ILE A 362 -3.54 42.37 -4.63
N ASP A 363 -2.24 42.45 -4.91
CA ASP A 363 -1.66 42.32 -6.26
C ASP A 363 -2.08 41.02 -6.96
N LEU A 364 -2.11 39.91 -6.22
CA LEU A 364 -2.48 38.60 -6.72
C LEU A 364 -3.98 38.55 -7.04
N TYR A 365 -4.83 39.05 -6.14
CA TYR A 365 -6.26 39.06 -6.36
C TYR A 365 -6.62 39.89 -7.59
N ILE A 366 -6.04 41.08 -7.74
CA ILE A 366 -6.33 41.99 -8.86
C ILE A 366 -5.92 41.34 -10.19
N ARG A 367 -4.70 40.82 -10.29
CA ARG A 367 -4.21 40.09 -11.47
C ARG A 367 -5.08 38.86 -11.82
N ASP A 368 -5.50 38.10 -10.81
CA ASP A 368 -6.40 36.97 -11.02
C ASP A 368 -7.78 37.43 -11.51
N ALA A 369 -8.30 38.54 -10.99
CA ALA A 369 -9.58 39.12 -11.41
C ALA A 369 -9.55 39.56 -12.89
N GLU A 370 -8.47 40.24 -13.30
CA GLU A 370 -8.23 40.64 -14.70
C GLU A 370 -8.11 39.42 -15.63
N SER A 371 -7.48 38.35 -15.15
CA SER A 371 -7.28 37.10 -15.91
C SER A 371 -8.50 36.15 -15.86
N GLY A 372 -9.55 36.49 -15.10
CA GLY A 372 -10.71 35.61 -14.86
C GLY A 372 -10.39 34.35 -14.04
N ILE A 373 -9.24 34.29 -13.37
CA ILE A 373 -8.84 33.17 -12.53
C ILE A 373 -9.55 33.28 -11.18
N ASN A 374 -10.20 32.20 -10.74
CA ASN A 374 -10.82 32.16 -9.41
C ASN A 374 -9.99 31.29 -8.46
N ARG A 375 -9.28 31.91 -7.52
CA ARG A 375 -8.51 31.22 -6.46
C ARG A 375 -9.27 31.03 -5.15
N CYS A 376 -10.57 31.31 -5.12
CA CYS A 376 -11.37 31.09 -3.92
C CYS A 376 -11.22 29.63 -3.44
N PRO A 377 -10.73 29.40 -2.20
CA PRO A 377 -10.46 28.04 -1.70
C PRO A 377 -11.73 27.19 -1.63
N TYR A 378 -12.88 27.80 -1.35
CA TYR A 378 -14.19 27.12 -1.37
C TYR A 378 -14.57 26.65 -2.79
N CYS A 379 -14.42 27.50 -3.81
CA CYS A 379 -14.71 27.15 -5.21
C CYS A 379 -13.77 26.08 -5.76
N LEU A 380 -12.53 26.04 -5.27
CA LEU A 380 -11.53 25.05 -5.62
C LEU A 380 -11.65 23.76 -4.79
N ASN A 381 -12.63 23.65 -3.89
CA ASN A 381 -12.81 22.50 -2.98
C ASN A 381 -11.58 22.23 -2.09
N LEU A 382 -10.87 23.29 -1.69
CA LEU A 382 -9.74 23.23 -0.76
C LEU A 382 -10.18 23.44 0.70
N GLU A 383 -11.22 24.24 0.92
CA GLU A 383 -11.80 24.51 2.24
C GLU A 383 -13.32 24.27 2.26
N PRO A 384 -13.90 23.80 3.38
CA PRO A 384 -15.33 23.58 3.50
C PRO A 384 -16.10 24.89 3.67
N LYS A 385 -17.22 25.01 2.96
CA LYS A 385 -18.22 26.07 3.13
C LYS A 385 -19.62 25.46 3.12
N ALA A 386 -20.28 25.58 4.27
CA ALA A 386 -21.65 25.14 4.47
C ALA A 386 -22.58 25.69 3.39
N GLY A 387 -23.47 24.85 2.87
CA GLY A 387 -24.41 25.20 1.80
C GLY A 387 -23.77 25.43 0.42
N PHE A 388 -22.50 25.05 0.22
CA PHE A 388 -21.82 25.21 -1.07
C PHE A 388 -21.09 23.95 -1.54
N ASN A 389 -20.06 23.51 -0.83
CA ASN A 389 -19.21 22.37 -1.24
C ASN A 389 -19.11 21.26 -0.19
N THR A 390 -19.92 21.35 0.85
CA THR A 390 -19.99 20.43 1.98
C THR A 390 -21.02 19.32 1.74
N LEU A 391 -21.01 18.29 2.59
CA LEU A 391 -21.74 17.04 2.33
C LEU A 391 -23.26 17.19 2.18
N GLU A 392 -23.89 18.13 2.86
CA GLU A 392 -25.31 18.40 2.77
C GLU A 392 -25.76 18.80 1.36
N MET A 393 -24.85 19.30 0.51
CA MET A 393 -25.14 19.61 -0.88
C MET A 393 -25.13 18.36 -1.80
N TYR A 394 -24.67 17.21 -1.28
CA TYR A 394 -24.39 16.01 -2.08
C TYR A 394 -25.12 14.76 -1.55
N ILE A 395 -25.64 14.81 -0.32
CA ILE A 395 -26.32 13.71 0.37
C ILE A 395 -27.62 14.26 0.98
N ASP A 396 -28.75 14.01 0.33
CA ASP A 396 -30.05 14.59 0.73
C ASP A 396 -30.55 14.13 2.10
N ASP A 397 -30.20 12.91 2.52
CA ASP A 397 -30.56 12.33 3.82
C ASP A 397 -29.36 12.27 4.79
N ILE A 398 -28.45 13.26 4.70
CA ILE A 398 -27.22 13.29 5.49
C ILE A 398 -27.49 13.17 6.99
N ASP A 399 -28.55 13.77 7.51
CA ASP A 399 -28.91 13.72 8.93
C ASP A 399 -29.28 12.30 9.40
N GLU A 400 -29.77 11.43 8.50
CA GLU A 400 -30.09 10.03 8.82
C GLU A 400 -28.87 9.11 8.75
N VAL A 401 -27.93 9.42 7.87
CA VAL A 401 -26.76 8.56 7.59
C VAL A 401 -25.48 9.04 8.25
N TRP A 402 -25.44 10.25 8.79
CA TRP A 402 -24.30 10.77 9.51
C TRP A 402 -24.31 10.28 10.95
N SER A 403 -23.21 9.70 11.41
CA SER A 403 -23.13 9.24 12.80
C SER A 403 -22.96 10.43 13.76
N PRO A 404 -23.74 10.50 14.86
CA PRO A 404 -23.51 11.49 15.91
C PRO A 404 -22.22 11.23 16.70
N LYS A 405 -21.53 10.10 16.45
CA LYS A 405 -20.23 9.78 17.04
C LYS A 405 -19.05 10.47 16.32
N ASN A 406 -19.29 11.17 15.20
CA ASN A 406 -18.25 11.96 14.57
C ASN A 406 -17.88 13.17 15.43
N MET A 407 -16.59 13.49 15.47
CA MET A 407 -16.09 14.67 16.22
C MET A 407 -16.48 16.00 15.58
N LEU A 408 -16.66 16.01 14.25
CA LEU A 408 -16.98 17.18 13.45
C LEU A 408 -18.34 16.99 12.78
N SER A 409 -19.06 18.09 12.57
CA SER A 409 -20.29 18.09 11.76
C SER A 409 -19.97 17.82 10.28
N TYR A 410 -20.92 17.26 9.54
CA TYR A 410 -20.80 17.03 8.09
C TYR A 410 -20.53 18.33 7.30
N THR A 411 -20.91 19.49 7.83
CA THR A 411 -20.64 20.82 7.26
C THR A 411 -19.16 21.21 7.28
N HIS A 412 -18.30 20.42 7.94
CA HIS A 412 -16.85 20.62 7.95
C HIS A 412 -16.12 19.71 6.95
N TYR A 413 -16.86 18.86 6.22
CA TYR A 413 -16.30 17.94 5.25
C TYR A 413 -16.67 18.37 3.84
N ILE A 414 -15.66 18.54 2.99
CA ILE A 414 -15.85 18.74 1.56
C ILE A 414 -16.24 17.40 0.93
N PHE A 415 -17.18 17.40 -0.02
CA PHE A 415 -17.73 16.18 -0.62
C PHE A 415 -16.68 15.24 -1.25
N ASN A 416 -15.55 15.78 -1.70
CA ASN A 416 -14.47 15.04 -2.38
C ASN A 416 -13.22 14.84 -1.52
N CYS A 417 -13.27 15.10 -0.22
CA CYS A 417 -12.11 14.87 0.64
C CYS A 417 -11.85 13.38 0.89
N ASP A 418 -10.57 13.04 1.12
CA ASP A 418 -10.12 11.67 1.44
C ASP A 418 -10.27 11.30 2.92
N MET A 419 -10.77 12.23 3.76
CA MET A 419 -10.99 11.96 5.17
C MET A 419 -12.05 10.88 5.37
N SER A 420 -11.87 10.05 6.39
CA SER A 420 -12.87 9.05 6.78
C SER A 420 -13.81 9.63 7.83
N ALA A 421 -15.10 9.34 7.68
CA ALA A 421 -16.14 9.69 8.63
C ALA A 421 -16.97 8.44 9.00
N LEU A 422 -17.66 8.51 10.12
CA LEU A 422 -18.58 7.47 10.57
C LEU A 422 -19.96 7.68 9.94
N PHE A 423 -20.44 6.67 9.22
CA PHE A 423 -21.78 6.65 8.64
C PHE A 423 -22.65 5.58 9.30
N ILE A 424 -23.96 5.81 9.31
CA ILE A 424 -24.98 4.86 9.75
C ILE A 424 -25.60 4.23 8.51
N CYS A 425 -25.62 2.90 8.43
CA CYS A 425 -26.29 2.19 7.37
C CYS A 425 -27.81 2.18 7.59
N LYS A 426 -28.60 2.59 6.60
CA LYS A 426 -30.09 2.55 6.68
C LYS A 426 -30.68 1.13 6.74
N LYS A 427 -29.96 0.12 6.25
CA LYS A 427 -30.44 -1.28 6.20
C LYS A 427 -30.16 -2.07 7.47
N CYS A 428 -28.93 -1.97 7.99
CA CYS A 428 -28.50 -2.76 9.14
C CYS A 428 -28.34 -1.92 10.42
N HIS A 429 -28.51 -0.59 10.33
CA HIS A 429 -28.31 0.37 11.42
C HIS A 429 -26.92 0.35 12.08
N GLY A 430 -25.96 -0.33 11.44
CA GLY A 430 -24.58 -0.38 11.89
C GLY A 430 -23.85 0.92 11.57
N THR A 431 -23.06 1.41 12.54
CA THR A 431 -22.14 2.53 12.34
C THR A 431 -20.79 2.03 11.81
N TYR A 432 -20.30 2.58 10.71
CA TYR A 432 -19.02 2.17 10.10
C TYR A 432 -18.21 3.37 9.60
N SER A 433 -16.88 3.23 9.61
CA SER A 433 -15.96 4.23 9.05
C SER A 433 -15.82 4.04 7.54
N TYR A 434 -15.92 5.12 6.77
CA TYR A 434 -15.73 5.12 5.32
C TYR A 434 -15.16 6.45 4.83
N ALA A 435 -14.39 6.41 3.75
CA ALA A 435 -13.85 7.63 3.12
C ALA A 435 -14.99 8.44 2.48
N VAL A 436 -15.02 9.74 2.76
CA VAL A 436 -16.11 10.64 2.35
C VAL A 436 -16.27 10.70 0.84
N ASN A 437 -15.19 10.94 0.10
CA ASN A 437 -15.23 10.97 -1.37
C ASN A 437 -15.79 9.69 -2.00
N ARG A 438 -15.37 8.53 -1.49
CA ARG A 438 -15.84 7.22 -1.94
C ARG A 438 -17.29 7.01 -1.57
N TYR A 439 -17.69 7.40 -0.35
CA TYR A 439 -19.08 7.33 0.10
C TYR A 439 -20.00 8.09 -0.85
N VAL A 440 -19.69 9.36 -1.14
CA VAL A 440 -20.48 10.21 -2.05
C VAL A 440 -20.52 9.62 -3.46
N SER A 441 -19.38 9.20 -4.00
CA SER A 441 -19.27 8.62 -5.35
C SER A 441 -20.04 7.30 -5.49
N GLU A 442 -19.88 6.36 -4.56
CA GLU A 442 -20.51 5.05 -4.61
C GLU A 442 -22.02 5.14 -4.40
N ARG A 443 -22.46 6.02 -3.50
CA ARG A 443 -23.88 6.29 -3.26
C ARG A 443 -24.57 6.85 -4.51
N ARG A 444 -23.93 7.78 -5.23
CA ARG A 444 -24.43 8.30 -6.52
C ARG A 444 -24.54 7.22 -7.60
N LYS A 445 -23.71 6.18 -7.54
CA LYS A 445 -23.76 5.01 -8.42
C LYS A 445 -24.76 3.94 -7.96
N GLY A 446 -25.45 4.15 -6.83
CA GLY A 446 -26.36 3.16 -6.24
C GLY A 446 -25.65 1.92 -5.67
N LEU A 447 -24.35 2.00 -5.38
CA LEU A 447 -23.58 0.90 -4.81
C LEU A 447 -23.77 0.84 -3.29
N GLU A 448 -23.95 -0.36 -2.75
CA GLU A 448 -23.94 -0.58 -1.30
C GLU A 448 -22.57 -0.24 -0.74
N THR A 449 -22.47 0.62 0.27
CA THR A 449 -21.19 1.03 0.89
C THR A 449 -20.96 0.37 2.25
N CYS A 450 -22.03 -0.15 2.88
CA CYS A 450 -21.96 -0.70 4.22
C CYS A 450 -21.18 -2.03 4.25
N PRO A 451 -20.06 -2.14 5.00
CA PRO A 451 -19.27 -3.36 5.06
C PRO A 451 -20.02 -4.52 5.73
N TYR A 452 -21.00 -4.23 6.58
CA TYR A 452 -21.86 -5.24 7.20
C TYR A 452 -22.84 -5.84 6.18
N CYS A 453 -23.53 -5.01 5.39
CA CYS A 453 -24.43 -5.47 4.33
C CYS A 453 -23.67 -6.22 3.21
N GLN A 454 -22.42 -5.85 2.95
CA GLN A 454 -21.53 -6.57 2.04
C GLN A 454 -20.92 -7.84 2.64
N ASN A 455 -21.17 -8.14 3.93
CA ASN A 455 -20.52 -9.24 4.67
C ASN A 455 -18.99 -9.18 4.70
N LYS A 456 -18.40 -7.99 4.56
CA LYS A 456 -16.95 -7.76 4.77
C LYS A 456 -16.60 -7.61 6.26
N SER A 457 -17.58 -7.23 7.08
CA SER A 457 -17.43 -7.10 8.54
C SER A 457 -18.65 -7.65 9.24
N VAL A 458 -18.49 -8.03 10.52
CA VAL A 458 -19.58 -8.61 11.31
C VAL A 458 -20.27 -7.55 12.15
N LEU A 459 -21.60 -7.56 12.10
CA LEU A 459 -22.49 -6.83 12.96
C LEU A 459 -23.36 -7.84 13.71
N ALA A 460 -23.22 -7.87 15.03
CA ALA A 460 -23.97 -8.76 15.90
C ALA A 460 -25.48 -8.59 15.69
N GLY A 461 -26.21 -9.70 15.62
CA GLY A 461 -27.66 -9.70 15.39
C GLY A 461 -28.09 -9.41 13.95
N TYR A 462 -27.16 -9.10 13.04
CA TYR A 462 -27.48 -8.86 11.61
C TYR A 462 -26.90 -9.92 10.69
N ASN A 463 -25.57 -10.09 10.69
CA ASN A 463 -24.89 -11.06 9.82
C ASN A 463 -23.96 -12.01 10.58
N SER A 464 -24.03 -12.03 11.90
CA SER A 464 -23.30 -12.97 12.77
C SER A 464 -23.93 -14.37 12.75
N LEU A 465 -23.16 -15.40 13.11
CA LEU A 465 -23.58 -16.82 12.98
C LEU A 465 -24.82 -17.16 13.82
N ASP A 466 -24.94 -16.54 15.00
CA ASP A 466 -26.04 -16.68 15.96
C ASP A 466 -27.40 -16.23 15.40
N THR A 467 -27.40 -15.47 14.29
CA THR A 467 -28.66 -15.11 13.58
C THR A 467 -29.31 -16.29 12.87
N VAL A 468 -28.56 -17.37 12.60
CA VAL A 468 -29.06 -18.59 11.94
C VAL A 468 -28.94 -19.80 12.87
N ILE A 469 -27.88 -19.87 13.67
CA ILE A 469 -27.59 -20.99 14.55
C ILE A 469 -27.92 -20.56 15.99
N THR A 470 -29.11 -20.91 16.47
CA THR A 470 -29.58 -20.52 17.80
C THR A 470 -28.80 -21.17 18.94
N ASN A 471 -28.19 -22.34 18.70
CA ASN A 471 -27.35 -23.07 19.65
C ASN A 471 -25.86 -23.02 19.28
N ILE A 472 -25.38 -21.88 18.80
CA ILE A 472 -24.01 -21.72 18.27
C ILE A 472 -22.94 -22.09 19.30
N ASP A 473 -23.17 -21.80 20.58
CA ASP A 473 -22.22 -22.12 21.66
C ASP A 473 -22.02 -23.64 21.83
N ASP A 474 -23.05 -24.45 21.54
CA ASP A 474 -22.97 -25.91 21.63
C ASP A 474 -22.27 -26.52 20.41
N VAL A 475 -22.58 -26.00 19.22
CA VAL A 475 -22.07 -26.56 17.96
C VAL A 475 -20.72 -26.00 17.53
N TRP A 476 -20.28 -24.86 18.08
CA TRP A 476 -18.95 -24.30 17.82
C TRP A 476 -17.90 -25.00 18.67
N ALA A 477 -16.95 -25.70 18.04
CA ALA A 477 -15.98 -26.47 18.79
C ALA A 477 -15.00 -25.58 19.57
N ALA A 478 -14.66 -25.99 20.80
CA ALA A 478 -13.68 -25.31 21.65
C ALA A 478 -12.25 -25.34 21.05
N SER A 479 -11.98 -26.21 20.07
CA SER A 479 -10.72 -26.25 19.33
C SER A 479 -10.50 -25.05 18.40
N ASN A 480 -11.56 -24.28 18.10
CA ASN A 480 -11.43 -23.07 17.31
C ASN A 480 -10.73 -21.97 18.10
N LYS A 481 -9.67 -21.38 17.51
CA LYS A 481 -8.90 -20.29 18.13
C LYS A 481 -9.65 -18.96 18.20
N MET A 482 -10.65 -18.75 17.35
CA MET A 482 -11.41 -17.51 17.24
C MET A 482 -12.86 -17.76 17.61
N SER A 483 -13.48 -16.79 18.30
CA SER A 483 -14.92 -16.79 18.57
C SER A 483 -15.72 -16.69 17.28
N TYR A 484 -16.86 -17.39 17.21
CA TYR A 484 -17.80 -17.34 16.08
C TYR A 484 -18.30 -15.92 15.78
N SER A 485 -18.36 -15.05 16.80
CA SER A 485 -18.78 -13.64 16.69
C SER A 485 -17.95 -12.81 15.71
N ARG A 486 -16.76 -13.29 15.32
CA ARG A 486 -15.86 -12.61 14.37
C ARG A 486 -16.13 -12.96 12.91
N PHE A 487 -17.01 -13.91 12.63
CA PHE A 487 -17.29 -14.37 11.27
C PHE A 487 -18.70 -14.01 10.82
N PRO A 488 -18.90 -13.62 9.56
CA PRO A 488 -20.23 -13.47 9.00
C PRO A 488 -20.78 -14.84 8.58
N VAL A 489 -22.11 -14.95 8.45
CA VAL A 489 -22.80 -16.16 7.96
C VAL A 489 -22.33 -16.65 6.58
N THR A 490 -21.73 -15.78 5.77
CA THR A 490 -21.18 -16.09 4.45
C THR A 490 -19.69 -16.45 4.47
N SER A 491 -19.06 -16.52 5.64
CA SER A 491 -17.63 -16.79 5.77
C SER A 491 -17.23 -18.11 5.10
N TYR A 492 -16.14 -18.09 4.32
CA TYR A 492 -15.57 -19.28 3.69
C TYR A 492 -14.52 -20.00 4.54
N ILE A 493 -14.26 -19.48 5.75
CA ILE A 493 -13.32 -20.07 6.70
C ILE A 493 -13.79 -21.46 7.12
N LEU A 494 -12.85 -22.40 7.16
CA LEU A 494 -13.05 -23.73 7.74
C LEU A 494 -13.06 -23.60 9.27
N ALA A 495 -14.13 -24.06 9.91
CA ALA A 495 -14.25 -24.12 11.35
C ALA A 495 -14.46 -25.57 11.81
N ASP A 496 -14.08 -25.83 13.06
CA ASP A 496 -14.38 -27.07 13.76
C ASP A 496 -15.78 -26.97 14.38
N TRP A 497 -16.60 -28.00 14.19
CA TRP A 497 -17.98 -28.06 14.66
C TRP A 497 -18.19 -29.30 15.52
N ASN A 498 -18.90 -29.14 16.62
CA ASN A 498 -19.37 -30.24 17.45
C ASN A 498 -20.66 -30.80 16.84
N CYS A 499 -20.69 -32.10 16.59
CA CYS A 499 -21.92 -32.78 16.22
C CYS A 499 -22.72 -33.14 17.48
N MET A 500 -23.92 -32.58 17.62
CA MET A 500 -24.81 -32.90 18.75
C MET A 500 -25.36 -34.35 18.73
N LYS A 501 -25.30 -35.04 17.58
CA LYS A 501 -25.83 -36.41 17.43
C LYS A 501 -24.83 -37.50 17.79
N CYS A 502 -23.57 -37.35 17.38
CA CYS A 502 -22.52 -38.36 17.59
C CYS A 502 -21.38 -37.88 18.50
N GLY A 503 -21.43 -36.64 19.00
CA GLY A 503 -20.41 -36.05 19.88
C GLY A 503 -19.06 -35.75 19.22
N SER A 504 -18.87 -36.14 17.95
CA SER A 504 -17.60 -35.93 17.26
C SER A 504 -17.40 -34.48 16.83
N VAL A 505 -16.12 -34.09 16.72
CA VAL A 505 -15.71 -32.82 16.12
C VAL A 505 -15.37 -33.04 14.65
N PHE A 506 -15.88 -32.16 13.77
CA PHE A 506 -15.60 -32.22 12.34
C PHE A 506 -15.39 -30.84 11.73
N LYS A 507 -14.68 -30.82 10.60
CA LYS A 507 -14.33 -29.60 9.86
C LYS A 507 -15.33 -29.31 8.76
N LYS A 508 -15.85 -28.08 8.70
CA LYS A 508 -16.68 -27.60 7.58
C LYS A 508 -16.57 -26.08 7.44
N LYS A 509 -16.68 -25.58 6.20
CA LYS A 509 -16.74 -24.13 5.92
C LYS A 509 -18.00 -23.54 6.57
N ILE A 510 -17.87 -22.39 7.21
CA ILE A 510 -18.97 -21.71 7.92
C ILE A 510 -20.19 -21.52 7.02
N SER A 511 -20.01 -20.90 5.86
CA SER A 511 -21.07 -20.70 4.86
C SER A 511 -21.78 -21.99 4.46
N LYS A 512 -21.04 -23.10 4.31
CA LYS A 512 -21.63 -24.39 3.95
C LYS A 512 -22.38 -25.02 5.13
N TYR A 513 -21.87 -24.87 6.35
CA TYR A 513 -22.57 -25.30 7.56
C TYR A 513 -23.91 -24.56 7.68
N ILE A 514 -23.87 -23.24 7.58
CA ILE A 514 -25.05 -22.35 7.62
C ILE A 514 -26.05 -22.72 6.52
N GLN A 515 -25.59 -22.93 5.29
CA GLN A 515 -26.47 -23.34 4.19
C GLN A 515 -27.14 -24.69 4.49
N ASN A 516 -26.39 -25.67 5.00
CA ASN A 516 -26.96 -26.96 5.36
C ASN A 516 -27.98 -26.83 6.52
N VAL A 517 -27.78 -25.92 7.47
CA VAL A 517 -28.78 -25.62 8.51
C VAL A 517 -30.06 -25.05 7.89
N LYS A 518 -29.94 -24.09 6.97
CA LYS A 518 -31.09 -23.50 6.25
C LYS A 518 -31.83 -24.51 5.36
N ASP A 519 -31.08 -25.44 4.76
CA ASP A 519 -31.60 -26.49 3.88
C ASP A 519 -32.09 -27.74 4.66
N GLU A 520 -32.03 -27.75 5.99
CA GLU A 520 -32.33 -28.90 6.85
C GLU A 520 -31.52 -30.18 6.49
N LYS A 521 -30.27 -30.00 6.03
CA LYS A 521 -29.36 -31.09 5.65
C LYS A 521 -28.37 -31.44 6.75
N GLU A 522 -28.07 -32.73 6.88
CA GLU A 522 -27.05 -33.21 7.83
C GLU A 522 -25.69 -32.56 7.57
N ASN A 523 -25.08 -32.02 8.63
CA ASN A 523 -23.80 -31.34 8.55
C ASN A 523 -22.64 -32.27 8.86
N CYS A 524 -22.84 -33.19 9.78
CA CYS A 524 -21.81 -34.10 10.26
C CYS A 524 -21.49 -35.17 9.19
N PRO A 525 -20.22 -35.32 8.77
CA PRO A 525 -19.84 -36.32 7.78
C PRO A 525 -19.98 -37.76 8.31
N TYR A 526 -19.93 -37.94 9.63
CA TYR A 526 -20.11 -39.25 10.27
C TYR A 526 -21.59 -39.65 10.30
N CYS A 527 -22.48 -38.74 10.76
CA CYS A 527 -23.93 -38.99 10.76
C CYS A 527 -24.52 -39.15 9.36
N SER A 528 -23.95 -38.48 8.36
CA SER A 528 -24.35 -38.64 6.95
C SER A 528 -23.73 -39.86 6.26
N GLY A 529 -22.89 -40.65 6.95
CA GLY A 529 -22.27 -41.86 6.41
C GLY A 529 -21.15 -41.62 5.40
N ASN A 530 -20.72 -40.37 5.21
CA ASN A 530 -19.64 -39.98 4.29
C ASN A 530 -18.24 -40.23 4.86
N LYS A 531 -18.12 -40.32 6.18
CA LYS A 531 -16.86 -40.63 6.87
C LYS A 531 -17.12 -41.66 7.97
N VAL A 532 -16.18 -42.58 8.17
CA VAL A 532 -16.28 -43.59 9.22
C VAL A 532 -15.94 -43.00 10.59
N LEU A 533 -16.72 -43.40 11.59
CA LEU A 533 -16.50 -43.22 13.01
C LEU A 533 -16.69 -44.60 13.65
N ALA A 534 -15.58 -45.24 14.00
CA ALA A 534 -15.57 -46.58 14.57
C ALA A 534 -16.49 -46.65 15.80
N GLY A 535 -17.28 -47.71 15.90
CA GLY A 535 -18.29 -47.91 16.95
C GLY A 535 -19.55 -47.05 16.81
N TYR A 536 -19.66 -46.21 15.77
CA TYR A 536 -20.87 -45.42 15.50
C TYR A 536 -21.54 -45.77 14.16
N ASN A 537 -20.74 -45.85 13.08
CA ASN A 537 -21.28 -46.15 11.74
C ASN A 537 -20.43 -47.17 10.95
N SER A 538 -19.53 -47.89 11.63
CA SER A 538 -18.71 -48.95 11.08
C SER A 538 -19.45 -50.30 11.03
N LEU A 539 -18.91 -51.31 10.35
CA LEU A 539 -19.63 -52.57 10.09
C LEU A 539 -19.98 -53.36 11.36
N ASP A 540 -19.10 -53.32 12.34
CA ASP A 540 -19.23 -53.90 13.67
C ASP A 540 -20.40 -53.33 14.49
N THR A 541 -21.00 -52.22 14.06
CA THR A 541 -22.20 -51.68 14.73
C THR A 541 -23.48 -52.39 14.30
N VAL A 542 -23.45 -53.23 13.25
CA VAL A 542 -24.61 -53.98 12.74
C VAL A 542 -24.32 -55.48 12.70
N LEU A 543 -23.07 -55.88 12.48
CA LEU A 543 -22.66 -57.28 12.33
C LEU A 543 -21.86 -57.73 13.55
N ASP A 544 -22.54 -58.30 14.55
CA ASP A 544 -21.90 -58.78 15.79
C ASP A 544 -20.86 -59.90 15.55
N ASN A 545 -20.99 -60.66 14.46
CA ASN A 545 -20.09 -61.75 14.07
C ASN A 545 -19.16 -61.38 12.90
N ILE A 546 -18.85 -60.09 12.70
CA ILE A 546 -18.07 -59.59 11.57
C ILE A 546 -16.73 -60.32 11.40
N ASP A 547 -16.05 -60.69 12.49
CA ASP A 547 -14.76 -61.40 12.45
C ASP A 547 -14.85 -62.78 11.77
N ASP A 548 -16.00 -63.45 11.86
CA ASP A 548 -16.22 -64.77 11.25
C ASP A 548 -16.54 -64.71 9.75
N ILE A 549 -17.16 -63.61 9.32
CA ILE A 549 -17.69 -63.41 7.97
C ILE A 549 -16.84 -62.47 7.12
N TRP A 550 -15.93 -61.71 7.73
CA TRP A 550 -14.94 -60.91 7.01
C TRP A 550 -13.78 -61.80 6.59
N SER A 551 -13.52 -61.88 5.29
CA SER A 551 -12.44 -62.73 4.79
C SER A 551 -11.07 -62.11 5.12
N SER A 552 -10.11 -62.94 5.55
CA SER A 552 -8.71 -62.55 5.74
C SER A 552 -7.99 -62.14 4.45
N LYS A 553 -8.66 -62.28 3.29
CA LYS A 553 -8.18 -61.84 1.97
C LYS A 553 -8.44 -60.35 1.70
N ASN A 554 -9.10 -59.63 2.61
CA ASN A 554 -9.22 -58.18 2.50
C ASN A 554 -7.96 -57.50 3.05
N ASP A 555 -7.49 -56.47 2.36
CA ASP A 555 -6.33 -55.69 2.79
C ASP A 555 -6.66 -54.66 3.88
N GLN A 556 -7.91 -54.20 3.94
CA GLN A 556 -8.41 -53.20 4.88
C GLN A 556 -9.27 -53.83 5.97
N ASP A 557 -9.24 -53.23 7.15
CA ASP A 557 -10.07 -53.64 8.28
C ASP A 557 -11.54 -53.21 8.11
N TYR A 558 -12.48 -53.98 8.65
CA TYR A 558 -13.91 -53.65 8.54
C TYR A 558 -14.28 -52.35 9.26
N THR A 559 -13.52 -51.93 10.27
CA THR A 559 -13.74 -50.66 11.01
C THR A 559 -13.44 -49.41 10.18
N GLU A 560 -12.79 -49.55 9.01
CA GLU A 560 -12.51 -48.44 8.09
C GLU A 560 -13.69 -48.10 7.17
N PHE A 561 -14.70 -48.96 7.12
CA PHE A 561 -15.83 -48.80 6.21
C PHE A 561 -17.11 -48.41 6.96
N THR A 562 -17.94 -47.61 6.32
CA THR A 562 -19.29 -47.37 6.81
C THR A 562 -20.25 -48.47 6.34
N ILE A 563 -21.33 -48.69 7.08
CA ILE A 563 -22.41 -49.62 6.70
C ILE A 563 -23.06 -49.27 5.34
N PHE A 564 -22.91 -48.04 4.86
CA PHE A 564 -23.41 -47.55 3.59
C PHE A 564 -22.39 -47.63 2.44
N SER A 565 -21.19 -48.15 2.71
CA SER A 565 -20.09 -48.19 1.74
C SER A 565 -20.47 -48.96 0.46
N ALA A 566 -20.19 -48.35 -0.68
CA ALA A 566 -20.34 -48.99 -1.99
C ALA A 566 -19.12 -49.86 -2.38
N GLN A 567 -18.08 -49.90 -1.53
CA GLN A 567 -16.87 -50.69 -1.76
C GLN A 567 -17.21 -52.19 -1.72
N LYS A 568 -16.56 -52.98 -2.60
CA LYS A 568 -16.66 -54.43 -2.58
C LYS A 568 -15.65 -55.00 -1.58
N ALA A 569 -16.14 -55.79 -0.64
CA ALA A 569 -15.33 -56.61 0.26
C ALA A 569 -15.46 -58.10 -0.09
N ILE A 570 -14.48 -58.89 0.34
CA ILE A 570 -14.51 -60.35 0.29
C ILE A 570 -15.12 -60.85 1.59
N TRP A 571 -16.21 -61.59 1.48
CA TRP A 571 -16.97 -62.16 2.58
C TRP A 571 -16.76 -63.66 2.61
N LYS A 572 -16.60 -64.23 3.79
CA LYS A 572 -16.57 -65.66 4.02
C LYS A 572 -17.97 -66.12 4.41
N CYS A 573 -18.55 -67.04 3.64
CA CYS A 573 -19.85 -67.58 3.99
C CYS A 573 -19.73 -68.54 5.19
N PRO A 574 -20.47 -68.33 6.30
CA PRO A 574 -20.43 -69.25 7.43
C PRO A 574 -21.09 -70.61 7.12
N LYS A 575 -21.99 -70.69 6.12
CA LYS A 575 -22.69 -71.93 5.75
C LYS A 575 -21.86 -72.86 4.85
N CYS A 576 -21.24 -72.32 3.81
CA CYS A 576 -20.51 -73.13 2.82
C CYS A 576 -18.98 -72.94 2.86
N GLY A 577 -18.47 -72.05 3.73
CA GLY A 577 -17.05 -71.72 3.85
C GLY A 577 -16.44 -70.94 2.68
N GLY A 578 -17.20 -70.73 1.60
CA GLY A 578 -16.71 -70.09 0.38
C GLY A 578 -16.53 -68.57 0.52
N ASP A 579 -15.43 -68.05 -0.02
CA ASP A 579 -15.18 -66.62 -0.15
C ASP A 579 -15.91 -66.04 -1.37
N PHE A 580 -16.60 -64.91 -1.20
CA PHE A 580 -17.28 -64.22 -2.30
C PHE A 580 -17.20 -62.69 -2.19
N ARG A 581 -17.21 -62.00 -3.33
CA ARG A 581 -17.15 -60.53 -3.38
C ARG A 581 -18.55 -59.92 -3.43
N ARG A 582 -18.85 -58.97 -2.55
CA ARG A 582 -20.11 -58.19 -2.53
C ARG A 582 -19.85 -56.78 -2.00
N LYS A 583 -20.65 -55.80 -2.45
CA LYS A 583 -20.60 -54.45 -1.88
C LYS A 583 -21.06 -54.48 -0.42
N ILE A 584 -20.39 -53.72 0.44
CA ILE A 584 -20.70 -53.67 1.88
C ILE A 584 -22.16 -53.34 2.13
N ARG A 585 -22.66 -52.23 1.59
CA ARG A 585 -24.07 -51.84 1.73
C ARG A 585 -25.07 -52.90 1.24
N ASP A 586 -24.71 -53.66 0.20
CA ASP A 586 -25.57 -54.70 -0.34
C ASP A 586 -25.56 -55.93 0.57
N TYR A 587 -24.42 -56.24 1.20
CA TYR A 587 -24.30 -57.29 2.20
C TYR A 587 -25.12 -56.95 3.45
N ILE A 588 -24.97 -55.74 3.99
CA ILE A 588 -25.69 -55.25 5.16
C ILE A 588 -27.20 -55.26 4.91
N ARG A 589 -27.66 -54.67 3.81
CA ARG A 589 -29.09 -54.70 3.45
C ARG A 589 -29.63 -56.12 3.35
N ASN A 590 -28.88 -57.04 2.74
CA ASN A 590 -29.29 -58.43 2.63
C ASN A 590 -29.31 -59.13 4.01
N PHE A 591 -28.37 -58.81 4.89
CA PHE A 591 -28.35 -59.31 6.26
C PHE A 591 -29.58 -58.82 7.05
N GLU A 592 -29.87 -57.52 7.02
CA GLU A 592 -31.04 -56.92 7.68
C GLU A 592 -32.38 -57.44 7.15
N THR A 593 -32.46 -57.70 5.83
CA THR A 593 -33.66 -58.26 5.18
C THR A 593 -33.71 -59.79 5.16
N ASN A 594 -32.74 -60.46 5.80
CA ASN A 594 -32.59 -61.91 5.82
C ASN A 594 -32.57 -62.57 4.41
N THR A 595 -32.02 -61.85 3.44
CA THR A 595 -31.81 -62.32 2.05
C THR A 595 -30.45 -63.02 1.93
N GLU A 596 -30.39 -64.17 1.25
CA GLU A 596 -29.14 -64.93 1.10
C GLU A 596 -28.03 -64.11 0.40
N ASN A 597 -26.90 -63.94 1.09
CA ASN A 597 -25.77 -63.15 0.62
C ASN A 597 -24.81 -63.99 -0.24
N CYS A 598 -24.67 -65.27 0.08
CA CYS A 598 -23.70 -66.15 -0.53
C CYS A 598 -24.16 -66.60 -1.93
N PRO A 599 -23.39 -66.31 -3.00
CA PRO A 599 -23.73 -66.74 -4.35
C PRO A 599 -23.66 -68.26 -4.52
N TYR A 600 -22.91 -68.97 -3.67
CA TYR A 600 -22.84 -70.43 -3.68
C TYR A 600 -24.10 -71.04 -3.05
N CYS A 601 -24.52 -70.58 -1.87
CA CYS A 601 -25.74 -71.04 -1.20
C CYS A 601 -27.01 -70.69 -1.99
N SER A 602 -27.04 -69.57 -2.70
CA SER A 602 -28.15 -69.20 -3.60
C SER A 602 -28.13 -69.91 -4.95
N GLY A 603 -27.11 -70.74 -5.24
CA GLY A 603 -26.98 -71.47 -6.51
C GLY A 603 -26.56 -70.63 -7.71
N ASN A 604 -26.22 -69.34 -7.51
CA ASN A 604 -25.78 -68.44 -8.57
C ASN A 604 -24.31 -68.67 -9.00
N LYS A 605 -23.52 -69.32 -8.14
CA LYS A 605 -22.15 -69.75 -8.42
C LYS A 605 -21.90 -71.16 -7.94
N VAL A 606 -20.98 -71.85 -8.59
CA VAL A 606 -20.55 -73.19 -8.20
C VAL A 606 -19.33 -73.09 -7.27
N LEU A 607 -19.33 -73.90 -6.23
CA LEU A 607 -18.25 -74.13 -5.28
C LEU A 607 -18.02 -75.64 -5.21
N ALA A 608 -16.81 -76.06 -5.58
CA ALA A 608 -16.39 -77.46 -5.58
C ALA A 608 -16.65 -78.12 -4.21
N GLY A 609 -17.19 -79.33 -4.21
CA GLY A 609 -17.54 -80.07 -2.99
C GLY A 609 -18.76 -79.56 -2.22
N TYR A 610 -19.43 -78.49 -2.67
CA TYR A 610 -20.65 -77.97 -2.04
C TYR A 610 -21.88 -78.07 -2.96
N ASN A 611 -21.83 -77.48 -4.15
CA ASN A 611 -22.95 -77.47 -5.10
C ASN A 611 -22.54 -77.77 -6.55
N SER A 612 -21.39 -78.43 -6.71
CA SER A 612 -20.85 -78.93 -7.97
C SER A 612 -21.36 -80.34 -8.31
N LEU A 613 -21.06 -80.86 -9.51
CA LEU A 613 -21.62 -82.15 -9.95
C LEU A 613 -21.18 -83.37 -9.14
N ASP A 614 -19.95 -83.34 -8.65
CA ASP A 614 -19.35 -84.35 -7.78
C ASP A 614 -20.08 -84.53 -6.45
N THR A 615 -20.98 -83.62 -6.08
CA THR A 615 -21.79 -83.78 -4.86
C THR A 615 -23.03 -84.64 -5.07
N VAL A 616 -23.41 -84.95 -6.31
CA VAL A 616 -24.60 -85.79 -6.61
C VAL A 616 -24.31 -86.97 -7.54
N LEU A 617 -23.15 -87.01 -8.20
CA LEU A 617 -22.75 -88.09 -9.09
C LEU A 617 -21.53 -88.83 -8.52
N ASP A 618 -21.73 -90.09 -8.15
CA ASP A 618 -20.65 -90.99 -7.74
C ASP A 618 -19.76 -91.37 -8.92
N ASN A 619 -18.46 -91.58 -8.66
CA ASN A 619 -17.45 -91.98 -9.65
C ASN A 619 -17.48 -91.10 -10.91
N ILE A 620 -17.66 -89.79 -10.74
CA ILE A 620 -17.82 -88.85 -11.86
C ILE A 620 -16.64 -88.91 -12.84
N ASP A 621 -15.43 -89.21 -12.37
CA ASP A 621 -14.23 -89.39 -13.19
C ASP A 621 -14.36 -90.52 -14.23
N ASP A 622 -15.15 -91.56 -13.95
CA ASP A 622 -15.36 -92.69 -14.87
C ASP A 622 -16.37 -92.38 -15.97
N ILE A 623 -17.35 -91.50 -15.67
CA ILE A 623 -18.46 -91.15 -16.55
C ILE A 623 -18.24 -89.82 -17.30
N TRP A 624 -17.34 -88.96 -16.81
CA TRP A 624 -16.98 -87.71 -17.45
C TRP A 624 -16.02 -87.95 -18.61
N SER A 625 -16.32 -87.41 -19.80
CA SER A 625 -15.43 -87.57 -20.94
C SER A 625 -14.21 -86.64 -20.83
N SER A 626 -13.02 -87.16 -21.13
CA SER A 626 -11.80 -86.36 -21.30
C SER A 626 -11.84 -85.38 -22.48
N LYS A 627 -12.89 -85.44 -23.31
CA LYS A 627 -13.14 -84.47 -24.39
C LYS A 627 -13.80 -83.17 -23.93
N ASN A 628 -14.19 -83.08 -22.66
CA ASN A 628 -14.75 -81.85 -22.11
C ASN A 628 -13.62 -80.88 -21.71
N ASP A 629 -13.75 -79.61 -22.09
CA ASP A 629 -12.72 -78.58 -21.84
C ASP A 629 -12.73 -78.02 -20.41
N ARG A 630 -13.76 -78.34 -19.62
CA ARG A 630 -13.96 -77.85 -18.24
C ARG A 630 -14.09 -79.00 -17.26
N SER A 631 -13.73 -78.71 -16.01
CA SER A 631 -13.89 -79.65 -14.91
C SER A 631 -15.37 -79.82 -14.57
N TYR A 632 -15.78 -81.01 -14.16
CA TYR A 632 -17.12 -81.24 -13.62
C TYR A 632 -17.41 -80.39 -12.38
N THR A 633 -16.37 -79.98 -11.64
CA THR A 633 -16.47 -79.11 -10.47
C THR A 633 -16.93 -77.69 -10.81
N ASP A 634 -16.90 -77.29 -12.08
CA ASP A 634 -17.35 -75.97 -12.53
C ASP A 634 -18.86 -75.90 -12.83
N PHE A 635 -19.57 -77.03 -12.72
CA PHE A 635 -20.97 -77.13 -13.10
C PHE A 635 -21.85 -77.51 -11.92
N SER A 636 -23.06 -76.95 -11.88
CA SER A 636 -24.12 -77.37 -10.96
C SER A 636 -24.86 -78.60 -11.51
N PRO A 637 -25.38 -79.50 -10.65
CA PRO A 637 -26.34 -80.56 -11.02
C PRO A 637 -27.51 -80.10 -11.90
N SER A 638 -27.93 -78.86 -11.74
CA SER A 638 -29.06 -78.27 -12.47
C SER A 638 -28.70 -77.67 -13.83
N SER A 639 -27.42 -77.73 -14.24
CA SER A 639 -26.90 -77.07 -15.45
C SER A 639 -27.59 -77.55 -16.74
N PHE A 640 -27.91 -76.59 -17.61
CA PHE A 640 -28.46 -76.84 -18.94
C PHE A 640 -27.39 -77.09 -20.02
N GLU A 641 -26.11 -76.98 -19.64
CA GLU A 641 -24.98 -77.20 -20.54
C GLU A 641 -24.93 -78.64 -21.03
N SER A 642 -24.58 -78.81 -22.31
CA SER A 642 -24.41 -80.12 -22.94
C SER A 642 -22.94 -80.50 -22.93
N VAL A 643 -22.64 -81.62 -22.27
CA VAL A 643 -21.27 -82.16 -22.14
C VAL A 643 -21.22 -83.56 -22.74
N GLU A 644 -20.01 -84.05 -22.99
CA GLU A 644 -19.78 -85.40 -23.48
C GLU A 644 -19.63 -86.36 -22.29
N TRP A 645 -20.46 -87.40 -22.28
CA TRP A 645 -20.47 -88.46 -21.28
C TRP A 645 -19.82 -89.71 -21.86
N LYS A 646 -19.15 -90.47 -21.01
CA LYS A 646 -18.61 -91.79 -21.32
C LYS A 646 -19.43 -92.84 -20.58
N CYS A 647 -20.02 -93.79 -21.30
CA CYS A 647 -20.72 -94.88 -20.65
C CYS A 647 -19.70 -95.91 -20.12
N PRO A 648 -19.74 -96.28 -18.81
CA PRO A 648 -18.82 -97.28 -18.27
C PRO A 648 -19.14 -98.70 -18.75
N VAL A 649 -20.36 -98.95 -19.26
CA VAL A 649 -20.82 -100.28 -19.70
C VAL A 649 -20.43 -100.59 -21.15
N CYS A 650 -20.80 -99.71 -22.09
CA CYS A 650 -20.54 -99.94 -23.53
C CYS A 650 -19.31 -99.18 -24.07
N ALA A 651 -18.61 -98.42 -23.22
CA ALA A 651 -17.53 -97.49 -23.58
C ALA A 651 -17.90 -96.39 -24.60
N GLY A 652 -19.15 -96.38 -25.09
CA GLY A 652 -19.65 -95.39 -26.02
C GLY A 652 -19.70 -94.00 -25.40
N THR A 653 -19.35 -93.00 -26.20
CA THR A 653 -19.45 -91.57 -25.83
C THR A 653 -20.70 -90.93 -26.43
N PHE A 654 -21.35 -90.04 -25.70
CA PHE A 654 -22.56 -89.36 -26.16
C PHE A 654 -22.71 -87.97 -25.53
N LYS A 655 -23.28 -87.03 -26.29
CA LYS A 655 -23.56 -85.68 -25.80
C LYS A 655 -24.94 -85.60 -25.17
N GLN A 656 -25.02 -85.04 -23.96
CA GLN A 656 -26.28 -84.83 -23.25
C GLN A 656 -26.17 -83.66 -22.27
N LYS A 657 -27.29 -82.95 -22.04
CA LYS A 657 -27.39 -81.93 -20.98
C LYS A 657 -27.12 -82.52 -19.61
N ILE A 658 -26.34 -81.81 -18.79
CA ILE A 658 -25.97 -82.21 -17.44
C ILE A 658 -27.19 -82.55 -16.58
N ARG A 659 -28.14 -81.61 -16.46
CA ARG A 659 -29.38 -81.84 -15.70
C ARG A 659 -30.14 -83.08 -16.17
N SER A 660 -30.21 -83.31 -17.48
CA SER A 660 -30.92 -84.48 -18.03
C SER A 660 -30.22 -85.80 -17.74
N TYR A 661 -28.89 -85.79 -17.59
CA TYR A 661 -28.11 -86.95 -17.16
C TYR A 661 -28.35 -87.21 -15.67
N VAL A 662 -28.15 -86.19 -14.82
CA VAL A 662 -28.36 -86.25 -13.36
C VAL A 662 -29.77 -86.77 -13.03
N THR A 663 -30.82 -86.15 -13.61
CA THR A 663 -32.20 -86.60 -13.38
C THR A 663 -32.47 -88.03 -13.84
N GLN A 664 -31.76 -88.55 -14.85
CA GLN A 664 -31.91 -89.96 -15.23
C GLN A 664 -31.28 -90.89 -14.21
N VAL A 665 -30.08 -90.56 -13.73
CA VAL A 665 -29.38 -91.31 -12.67
C VAL A 665 -30.20 -91.31 -11.38
N GLU A 666 -30.69 -90.15 -10.93
CA GLU A 666 -31.52 -90.02 -9.72
C GLU A 666 -32.82 -90.84 -9.82
N ASN A 667 -33.42 -90.92 -11.01
CA ASN A 667 -34.62 -91.73 -11.25
C ASN A 667 -34.31 -93.23 -11.49
N GLY A 668 -33.07 -93.67 -11.32
CA GLY A 668 -32.65 -95.06 -11.55
C GLY A 668 -32.67 -95.51 -13.01
N ASN A 669 -32.74 -94.58 -13.97
CA ASN A 669 -32.73 -94.88 -15.40
C ASN A 669 -31.30 -94.89 -15.97
N ASN A 670 -31.04 -95.72 -16.99
CA ASN A 670 -29.75 -95.71 -17.69
C ASN A 670 -29.67 -94.54 -18.69
N PRO A 671 -28.78 -93.54 -18.48
CA PRO A 671 -28.68 -92.37 -19.35
C PRO A 671 -28.09 -92.68 -20.72
N CYS A 672 -27.34 -93.79 -20.85
CA CYS A 672 -26.63 -94.13 -22.07
C CYS A 672 -27.61 -94.51 -23.20
N PRO A 673 -27.61 -93.77 -24.33
CA PRO A 673 -28.54 -94.02 -25.44
C PRO A 673 -28.25 -95.33 -26.18
N TYR A 674 -27.04 -95.89 -26.02
CA TYR A 674 -26.67 -97.18 -26.61
C TYR A 674 -27.20 -98.34 -25.77
N CYS A 675 -26.94 -98.31 -24.45
CA CYS A 675 -27.40 -99.35 -23.51
C CYS A 675 -28.92 -99.41 -23.39
N ASN A 676 -29.63 -98.28 -23.50
CA ASN A 676 -31.09 -98.25 -23.47
C ASN A 676 -31.75 -98.46 -24.85
N GLY A 677 -30.97 -98.80 -25.88
CA GLY A 677 -31.48 -99.17 -27.20
C GLY A 677 -32.07 -98.03 -28.02
N LYS A 678 -31.81 -96.76 -27.69
CA LYS A 678 -32.25 -95.60 -28.47
C LYS A 678 -31.32 -95.29 -29.66
N ARG A 679 -30.05 -95.69 -29.60
CA ARG A 679 -29.04 -95.47 -30.65
C ARG A 679 -28.22 -96.74 -30.90
N ALA A 680 -27.87 -96.96 -32.16
CA ALA A 680 -26.93 -98.01 -32.55
C ALA A 680 -25.49 -97.60 -32.20
N LEU A 681 -24.71 -98.57 -31.74
CA LEU A 681 -23.28 -98.54 -31.53
C LEU A 681 -22.71 -99.79 -32.20
N ALA A 682 -21.80 -99.57 -33.15
CA ALA A 682 -21.15 -100.63 -33.91
C ALA A 682 -20.49 -101.65 -32.97
N GLY A 683 -20.65 -102.93 -33.26
CA GLY A 683 -20.16 -104.06 -32.45
C GLY A 683 -20.87 -104.26 -31.10
N PHE A 684 -21.87 -103.44 -30.74
CA PHE A 684 -22.59 -103.56 -29.46
C PHE A 684 -24.07 -103.90 -29.63
N ASN A 685 -24.82 -103.13 -30.44
CA ASN A 685 -26.26 -103.32 -30.62
C ASN A 685 -26.74 -103.07 -32.07
N SER A 686 -25.81 -103.05 -33.03
CA SER A 686 -26.03 -102.96 -34.48
C SER A 686 -26.24 -104.32 -35.14
N LEU A 687 -26.54 -104.35 -36.45
CA LEU A 687 -26.86 -105.60 -37.17
C LEU A 687 -25.72 -106.61 -37.23
N GLU A 688 -24.45 -106.16 -37.27
CA GLU A 688 -23.29 -107.06 -37.31
C GLU A 688 -23.13 -107.93 -36.06
N THR A 689 -23.89 -107.66 -35.01
CA THR A 689 -23.88 -108.49 -33.79
C THR A 689 -24.69 -109.78 -33.92
N VAL A 690 -25.53 -109.92 -34.95
CA VAL A 690 -26.45 -111.07 -35.12
C VAL A 690 -26.40 -111.68 -36.52
N ILE A 691 -26.04 -110.91 -37.55
CA ILE A 691 -26.04 -111.40 -38.93
C ILE A 691 -24.60 -111.46 -39.44
N ASP A 692 -24.11 -112.67 -39.67
CA ASP A 692 -22.81 -112.91 -40.31
C ASP A 692 -22.87 -112.61 -41.81
N ASP A 693 -21.73 -112.22 -42.39
CA ASP A 693 -21.58 -111.91 -43.81
C ASP A 693 -22.64 -110.92 -44.32
N LEU A 694 -22.82 -109.82 -43.57
CA LEU A 694 -23.83 -108.79 -43.85
C LEU A 694 -23.67 -108.17 -45.23
N ASP A 695 -22.44 -108.02 -45.72
CA ASP A 695 -22.14 -107.48 -47.04
C ASP A 695 -22.73 -108.33 -48.20
N ASP A 696 -22.95 -109.62 -47.97
CA ASP A 696 -23.54 -110.52 -48.98
C ASP A 696 -25.07 -110.40 -49.08
N VAL A 697 -25.72 -109.98 -47.99
CA VAL A 697 -27.18 -109.94 -47.86
C VAL A 697 -27.76 -108.55 -47.80
N TRP A 698 -26.97 -107.54 -47.42
CA TRP A 698 -27.36 -106.14 -47.38
C TRP A 698 -27.16 -105.51 -48.75
N ASP A 699 -28.24 -105.05 -49.37
CA ASP A 699 -28.11 -104.44 -50.69
C ASP A 699 -27.48 -103.04 -50.61
N LYS A 700 -26.61 -102.72 -51.57
CA LYS A 700 -25.98 -101.41 -51.72
C LYS A 700 -26.97 -100.26 -51.96
N SER A 701 -28.23 -100.56 -52.30
CA SER A 701 -29.30 -99.57 -52.46
C SER A 701 -29.85 -99.05 -51.12
N ASN A 702 -29.44 -99.60 -49.99
CA ASN A 702 -29.84 -99.11 -48.68
C ASN A 702 -29.14 -97.79 -48.34
N GLU A 703 -29.91 -96.81 -47.87
CA GLU A 703 -29.40 -95.49 -47.47
C GLU A 703 -28.58 -95.52 -46.18
N LYS A 704 -28.84 -96.50 -45.30
CA LYS A 704 -28.17 -96.63 -44.00
C LYS A 704 -27.13 -97.74 -44.03
N SER A 705 -26.02 -97.52 -43.34
CA SER A 705 -25.09 -98.60 -43.00
C SER A 705 -25.74 -99.55 -42.00
N TYR A 706 -25.46 -100.84 -42.10
CA TYR A 706 -25.94 -101.83 -41.12
C TYR A 706 -25.38 -101.57 -39.71
N THR A 707 -24.24 -100.88 -39.59
CA THR A 707 -23.63 -100.45 -38.33
C THR A 707 -24.43 -99.35 -37.60
N GLU A 708 -25.32 -98.66 -38.31
CA GLU A 708 -26.15 -97.56 -37.79
C GLU A 708 -27.59 -97.99 -37.47
N VAL A 709 -27.89 -99.28 -37.66
CA VAL A 709 -29.24 -99.83 -37.57
C VAL A 709 -29.34 -100.78 -36.39
N LEU A 710 -30.32 -100.53 -35.52
CA LEU A 710 -30.63 -101.41 -34.40
C LEU A 710 -31.27 -102.72 -34.87
N LEU A 711 -31.00 -103.81 -34.15
CA LEU A 711 -31.59 -105.13 -34.38
C LEU A 711 -33.13 -105.12 -34.45
N GLY A 712 -33.78 -104.30 -33.61
CA GLY A 712 -35.23 -104.14 -33.55
C GLY A 712 -35.81 -103.09 -34.50
N SER A 713 -35.02 -102.56 -35.43
CA SER A 713 -35.42 -101.45 -36.30
C SER A 713 -36.59 -101.82 -37.22
N SER A 714 -37.54 -100.89 -37.37
CA SER A 714 -38.63 -100.98 -38.34
C SER A 714 -38.23 -100.55 -39.77
N TYR A 715 -36.96 -100.21 -39.99
CA TYR A 715 -36.41 -99.81 -41.27
C TYR A 715 -36.63 -100.90 -42.33
N ASN A 716 -37.22 -100.53 -43.48
CA ASN A 716 -37.42 -101.43 -44.62
C ASN A 716 -36.16 -101.44 -45.47
N ALA A 717 -35.27 -102.39 -45.21
CA ALA A 717 -34.05 -102.59 -45.99
C ALA A 717 -34.31 -103.47 -47.22
N TYR A 718 -33.47 -103.29 -48.23
CA TYR A 718 -33.33 -104.16 -49.38
C TYR A 718 -32.33 -105.27 -49.04
N TRP A 719 -32.78 -106.51 -49.21
CA TRP A 719 -32.02 -107.72 -48.91
C TRP A 719 -31.77 -108.51 -50.17
N LYS A 720 -30.54 -108.98 -50.35
CA LYS A 720 -30.15 -109.88 -51.42
C LYS A 720 -30.29 -111.33 -50.93
N CYS A 721 -31.12 -112.12 -51.60
CA CYS A 721 -31.28 -113.54 -51.25
C CYS A 721 -30.00 -114.33 -51.56
N ARG A 722 -29.43 -115.04 -50.58
CA ARG A 722 -28.26 -115.92 -50.80
C ARG A 722 -28.51 -117.04 -51.82
N THR A 723 -29.74 -117.51 -51.97
CA THR A 723 -30.07 -118.66 -52.84
C THR A 723 -30.35 -118.27 -54.28
N CYS A 724 -31.19 -117.26 -54.51
CA CYS A 724 -31.59 -116.87 -55.87
C CYS A 724 -30.97 -115.56 -56.35
N ASN A 725 -30.17 -114.88 -55.52
CA ASN A 725 -29.62 -113.54 -55.76
C ASN A 725 -30.66 -112.44 -56.01
N GLY A 726 -31.96 -112.75 -55.92
CA GLY A 726 -33.03 -111.77 -56.05
C GLY A 726 -33.04 -110.79 -54.88
N VAL A 727 -33.15 -109.51 -55.20
CA VAL A 727 -33.23 -108.42 -54.21
C VAL A 727 -34.69 -108.19 -53.83
N TYR A 728 -34.99 -108.15 -52.54
CA TYR A 728 -36.34 -107.93 -52.02
C TYR A 728 -36.35 -107.05 -50.78
N GLN A 729 -37.42 -106.29 -50.59
CA GLN A 729 -37.56 -105.41 -49.44
C GLN A 729 -38.21 -106.12 -48.25
N LYS A 730 -37.65 -105.93 -47.05
CA LYS A 730 -38.21 -106.42 -45.78
C LYS A 730 -37.75 -105.56 -44.60
N LYS A 731 -38.59 -105.45 -43.56
CA LYS A 731 -38.21 -104.80 -42.28
C LYS A 731 -37.00 -105.49 -41.66
N VAL A 732 -36.07 -104.72 -41.12
CA VAL A 732 -34.90 -105.21 -40.40
C VAL A 732 -35.29 -106.14 -39.26
N SER A 733 -36.23 -105.73 -38.40
CA SER A 733 -36.74 -106.57 -37.32
C SER A 733 -37.28 -107.93 -37.80
N ASP A 734 -37.99 -107.94 -38.93
CA ASP A 734 -38.55 -109.17 -39.50
C ASP A 734 -37.45 -110.06 -40.10
N TYR A 735 -36.45 -109.46 -40.73
CA TYR A 735 -35.30 -110.18 -41.28
C TYR A 735 -34.46 -110.80 -40.17
N VAL A 736 -34.08 -110.00 -39.15
CA VAL A 736 -33.36 -110.47 -37.95
C VAL A 736 -34.12 -111.61 -37.27
N LYS A 737 -35.45 -111.49 -37.13
CA LYS A 737 -36.29 -112.56 -36.60
C LYS A 737 -36.25 -113.81 -37.47
N ALA A 738 -36.33 -113.67 -38.80
CA ALA A 738 -36.27 -114.80 -39.71
C ALA A 738 -34.91 -115.52 -39.70
N VAL A 739 -33.80 -114.78 -39.58
CA VAL A 739 -32.44 -115.33 -39.42
C VAL A 739 -32.36 -116.12 -38.11
N LYS A 740 -32.82 -115.55 -37.00
CA LYS A 740 -32.84 -116.25 -35.69
C LYS A 740 -33.73 -117.49 -35.68
N GLU A 741 -34.78 -117.52 -36.49
CA GLU A 741 -35.72 -118.64 -36.61
C GLU A 741 -35.37 -119.61 -37.77
N GLU A 742 -34.27 -119.39 -38.48
CA GLU A 742 -33.84 -120.19 -39.65
C GLU A 742 -34.91 -120.34 -40.75
N LYS A 743 -35.78 -119.34 -40.94
CA LYS A 743 -36.87 -119.37 -41.93
C LYS A 743 -36.51 -118.63 -43.22
N SER A 744 -36.73 -119.30 -44.36
CA SER A 744 -36.62 -118.64 -45.67
C SER A 744 -37.77 -117.66 -45.91
N ILE A 745 -37.43 -116.36 -46.04
CA ILE A 745 -38.39 -115.26 -46.27
C ILE A 745 -38.32 -114.66 -47.67
N CYS A 746 -37.45 -115.18 -48.54
CA CYS A 746 -37.32 -114.68 -49.90
C CYS A 746 -38.63 -114.90 -50.69
N PRO A 747 -39.26 -113.85 -51.26
CA PRO A 747 -40.52 -113.98 -51.99
C PRO A 747 -40.38 -114.73 -53.32
N TYR A 748 -39.18 -114.75 -53.91
CA TYR A 748 -38.88 -115.44 -55.16
C TYR A 748 -38.79 -116.96 -54.95
N CYS A 749 -37.88 -117.43 -54.09
CA CYS A 749 -37.75 -118.85 -53.71
C CYS A 749 -39.05 -119.47 -53.19
N ASN A 750 -39.91 -118.69 -52.53
CA ASN A 750 -41.20 -119.16 -52.02
C ASN A 750 -42.35 -119.04 -53.04
N ASN A 751 -42.07 -118.79 -54.32
CA ASN A 751 -43.06 -118.68 -55.41
C ASN A 751 -44.20 -117.67 -55.13
N LYS A 752 -43.90 -116.61 -54.37
CA LYS A 752 -44.82 -115.50 -54.09
C LYS A 752 -44.66 -114.36 -55.10
N LYS A 753 -43.48 -114.22 -55.73
CA LYS A 753 -43.20 -113.27 -56.81
C LYS A 753 -42.48 -113.97 -57.98
N PRO A 754 -42.76 -113.56 -59.23
CA PRO A 754 -42.02 -114.04 -60.40
C PRO A 754 -40.57 -113.53 -60.35
N LEU A 755 -39.63 -114.37 -60.78
CA LEU A 755 -38.24 -114.05 -61.06
C LEU A 755 -37.83 -114.83 -62.31
N ALA A 756 -37.50 -114.12 -63.38
CA ALA A 756 -37.04 -114.70 -64.65
C ALA A 756 -35.79 -115.57 -64.42
N GLY A 757 -35.73 -116.72 -65.09
CA GLY A 757 -34.70 -117.75 -64.89
C GLY A 757 -34.95 -118.66 -63.70
N LEU A 758 -36.06 -118.50 -62.95
CA LEU A 758 -36.35 -119.30 -61.75
C LEU A 758 -37.75 -119.91 -61.74
N ASN A 759 -38.82 -119.09 -61.81
CA ASN A 759 -40.17 -119.57 -61.47
C ASN A 759 -41.30 -119.06 -62.39
N THR A 760 -40.97 -118.49 -63.55
CA THR A 760 -41.95 -117.91 -64.48
C THR A 760 -42.58 -118.98 -65.38
N ILE A 761 -43.56 -118.63 -66.22
CA ILE A 761 -44.19 -119.55 -67.18
C ILE A 761 -43.17 -119.94 -68.24
N GLU A 762 -42.36 -118.99 -68.70
CA GLU A 762 -41.29 -119.26 -69.66
C GLU A 762 -40.31 -120.30 -69.11
N ASP A 763 -39.92 -120.17 -67.84
CA ASP A 763 -38.96 -121.08 -67.20
C ASP A 763 -39.59 -122.46 -66.85
N VAL A 764 -40.82 -122.48 -66.34
CA VAL A 764 -41.42 -123.69 -65.74
C VAL A 764 -42.34 -124.45 -66.71
N LYS A 765 -42.86 -123.76 -67.74
CA LYS A 765 -43.83 -124.31 -68.72
C LYS A 765 -43.53 -123.83 -70.16
N PRO A 766 -42.35 -124.13 -70.72
CA PRO A 766 -41.98 -123.70 -72.08
C PRO A 766 -42.94 -124.24 -73.16
N ASP A 767 -43.49 -125.45 -72.98
CA ASP A 767 -44.47 -126.04 -73.92
C ASP A 767 -45.75 -125.20 -74.06
N TRP A 768 -46.06 -124.31 -73.10
CA TRP A 768 -47.22 -123.43 -73.20
C TRP A 768 -47.02 -122.32 -74.23
N LEU A 769 -45.77 -121.97 -74.54
CA LEU A 769 -45.42 -120.89 -75.46
C LEU A 769 -45.89 -121.17 -76.90
N ASP A 770 -45.98 -122.45 -77.28
CA ASP A 770 -46.57 -122.90 -78.55
C ASP A 770 -48.01 -122.42 -78.77
N GLU A 771 -48.77 -122.25 -77.69
CA GLU A 771 -50.14 -121.74 -77.74
C GLU A 771 -50.24 -120.31 -77.19
N TRP A 772 -49.14 -119.68 -76.79
CA TRP A 772 -49.15 -118.30 -76.31
C TRP A 772 -49.35 -117.35 -77.49
N SER A 773 -50.36 -116.47 -77.41
CA SER A 773 -50.49 -115.44 -78.44
C SER A 773 -49.62 -114.23 -78.12
N TYR A 774 -48.38 -114.22 -78.61
CA TYR A 774 -47.45 -113.10 -78.40
C TYR A 774 -48.03 -111.76 -78.86
N ARG A 775 -48.66 -111.72 -80.03
CA ARG A 775 -49.29 -110.49 -80.55
C ARG A 775 -50.39 -109.97 -79.62
N ASP A 776 -51.28 -110.85 -79.16
CA ASP A 776 -52.43 -110.43 -78.34
C ASP A 776 -52.05 -110.18 -76.88
N ASN A 777 -50.92 -110.72 -76.43
CA ASN A 777 -50.39 -110.50 -75.07
C ASN A 777 -49.32 -109.41 -74.99
N TYR A 778 -48.89 -108.82 -76.10
CA TYR A 778 -47.82 -107.82 -76.14
C TYR A 778 -48.01 -106.66 -75.15
N LEU A 779 -49.23 -106.12 -75.06
CA LEU A 779 -49.57 -105.04 -74.11
C LEU A 779 -50.04 -105.54 -72.74
N LEU A 780 -50.08 -106.86 -72.51
CA LEU A 780 -50.48 -107.43 -71.22
C LEU A 780 -49.23 -107.78 -70.40
N CYS A 781 -48.42 -108.71 -70.87
CA CYS A 781 -47.25 -109.24 -70.16
C CYS A 781 -46.50 -110.24 -71.02
N GLY A 782 -45.19 -110.36 -70.77
CA GLY A 782 -44.38 -111.49 -71.21
C GLY A 782 -44.66 -112.78 -70.41
N PRO A 783 -44.33 -113.96 -70.97
CA PRO A 783 -44.39 -115.22 -70.23
C PRO A 783 -43.37 -115.31 -69.08
N ASP A 784 -42.28 -114.55 -69.12
CA ASP A 784 -41.28 -114.34 -68.06
C ASP A 784 -41.77 -113.42 -66.92
N GLU A 785 -42.93 -112.76 -67.06
CA GLU A 785 -43.49 -111.90 -66.01
C GLU A 785 -44.55 -112.60 -65.15
N LEU A 786 -44.98 -113.80 -65.55
CA LEU A 786 -46.04 -114.54 -64.88
C LEU A 786 -45.53 -115.88 -64.41
N MET A 787 -46.03 -116.35 -63.28
CA MET A 787 -45.84 -117.73 -62.84
C MET A 787 -47.02 -118.61 -63.33
N PRO A 788 -46.85 -119.95 -63.46
CA PRO A 788 -47.95 -120.84 -63.83
C PRO A 788 -49.18 -120.76 -62.91
N ASN A 789 -48.99 -120.36 -61.65
CA ASN A 789 -50.07 -120.15 -60.67
C ASN A 789 -50.77 -118.77 -60.81
N SER A 790 -50.39 -117.95 -61.79
CA SER A 790 -50.93 -116.61 -61.99
C SER A 790 -52.41 -116.65 -62.39
N MET A 791 -53.19 -115.78 -61.75
CA MET A 791 -54.62 -115.60 -62.07
C MET A 791 -54.85 -114.58 -63.20
N ARG A 792 -53.79 -113.91 -63.69
CA ARG A 792 -53.90 -112.93 -64.78
C ARG A 792 -54.36 -113.62 -66.07
N LYS A 793 -55.44 -113.16 -66.69
CA LYS A 793 -55.98 -113.76 -67.92
C LYS A 793 -55.22 -113.28 -69.15
N VAL A 794 -54.68 -114.22 -69.92
CA VAL A 794 -53.89 -113.99 -71.14
C VAL A 794 -54.51 -114.73 -72.32
N TRP A 795 -54.12 -114.34 -73.53
CA TRP A 795 -54.62 -114.89 -74.79
C TRP A 795 -53.82 -116.09 -75.24
N TRP A 796 -54.53 -117.15 -75.60
CA TRP A 796 -54.00 -118.40 -76.11
C TRP A 796 -54.55 -118.65 -77.51
N LYS A 797 -53.71 -119.15 -78.41
CA LYS A 797 -54.09 -119.59 -79.75
C LYS A 797 -54.03 -121.11 -79.80
N CYS A 798 -55.18 -121.77 -79.96
CA CYS A 798 -55.22 -123.24 -79.94
C CYS A 798 -54.44 -123.85 -81.11
N LYS A 799 -53.47 -124.73 -80.85
CA LYS A 799 -52.66 -125.40 -81.88
C LYS A 799 -53.50 -126.29 -82.82
N LYS A 800 -54.62 -126.85 -82.35
CA LYS A 800 -55.47 -127.78 -83.13
C LYS A 800 -56.45 -127.11 -84.09
N CYS A 801 -57.04 -125.96 -83.73
CA CYS A 801 -58.09 -125.32 -84.54
C CYS A 801 -57.83 -123.84 -84.83
N GLY A 802 -56.71 -123.30 -84.36
CA GLY A 802 -56.35 -121.89 -84.53
C GLY A 802 -57.20 -120.89 -83.73
N TYR A 803 -58.22 -121.34 -83.00
CA TYR A 803 -59.13 -120.44 -82.27
C TYR A 803 -58.39 -119.71 -81.13
N LEU A 804 -58.57 -118.39 -81.10
CA LEU A 804 -58.04 -117.52 -80.05
C LEU A 804 -58.99 -117.52 -78.84
N TYR A 805 -58.47 -117.74 -77.63
CA TYR A 805 -59.27 -117.78 -76.41
C TYR A 805 -58.51 -117.21 -75.21
N LYS A 806 -59.24 -116.60 -74.27
CA LYS A 806 -58.66 -115.95 -73.10
C LYS A 806 -58.81 -116.81 -71.85
N MET A 807 -57.71 -117.07 -71.13
CA MET A 807 -57.70 -117.87 -69.90
C MET A 807 -56.46 -117.55 -69.05
N SER A 808 -56.53 -117.69 -67.73
CA SER A 808 -55.34 -117.50 -66.88
C SER A 808 -54.43 -118.72 -66.89
N PRO A 809 -53.10 -118.53 -66.72
CA PRO A 809 -52.12 -119.59 -66.47
C PRO A 809 -52.58 -120.60 -65.42
N LYS A 810 -53.09 -120.14 -64.27
CA LYS A 810 -53.57 -121.01 -63.19
C LYS A 810 -54.68 -121.95 -63.64
N VAL A 811 -55.65 -121.44 -64.40
CA VAL A 811 -56.75 -122.25 -64.92
C VAL A 811 -56.25 -123.16 -66.05
N ARG A 812 -55.26 -122.72 -66.84
CA ARG A 812 -54.59 -123.57 -67.84
C ARG A 812 -53.91 -124.77 -67.18
N ALA A 813 -53.06 -124.54 -66.19
CA ALA A 813 -52.42 -125.58 -65.39
C ALA A 813 -53.47 -126.52 -64.79
N MET A 814 -54.57 -125.99 -64.28
CA MET A 814 -55.64 -126.80 -63.71
C MET A 814 -56.35 -127.68 -64.76
N PHE A 815 -56.57 -127.18 -65.99
CA PHE A 815 -57.18 -127.97 -67.06
C PHE A 815 -56.24 -129.04 -67.60
N GLU A 816 -54.95 -128.71 -67.76
CA GLU A 816 -53.89 -129.64 -68.15
C GLU A 816 -53.73 -130.75 -67.11
N PHE A 817 -53.62 -130.38 -65.83
CA PHE A 817 -53.55 -131.33 -64.71
C PHE A 817 -54.77 -132.25 -64.65
N ARG A 818 -55.96 -131.76 -65.03
CA ARG A 818 -57.19 -132.56 -65.08
C ARG A 818 -57.40 -133.26 -66.44
N HIS A 819 -56.43 -133.25 -67.34
CA HIS A 819 -56.49 -133.80 -68.70
C HIS A 819 -57.71 -133.36 -69.51
N LYS A 820 -58.22 -132.13 -69.26
CA LYS A 820 -59.37 -131.57 -69.99
C LYS A 820 -58.91 -130.81 -71.23
N LYS A 821 -59.73 -130.85 -72.29
CA LYS A 821 -59.49 -130.01 -73.48
C LYS A 821 -59.50 -128.53 -73.08
N ILE A 822 -58.37 -127.86 -73.32
CA ILE A 822 -58.13 -126.48 -72.90
C ILE A 822 -58.91 -125.48 -73.76
N CYS A 823 -58.87 -125.63 -75.09
CA CYS A 823 -59.57 -124.74 -76.00
C CYS A 823 -61.10 -124.90 -75.90
N PRO A 824 -61.87 -123.83 -75.56
CA PRO A 824 -63.33 -123.89 -75.42
C PRO A 824 -64.05 -124.33 -76.70
N ARG A 825 -63.53 -123.94 -77.89
CA ARG A 825 -64.13 -124.34 -79.18
C ARG A 825 -63.92 -125.82 -79.49
N CYS A 826 -62.72 -126.35 -79.24
CA CYS A 826 -62.42 -127.79 -79.37
C CYS A 826 -63.19 -128.65 -78.37
N LYS A 827 -63.59 -128.06 -77.23
CA LYS A 827 -64.49 -128.68 -76.26
C LYS A 827 -65.93 -128.72 -76.80
N GLY A 828 -66.43 -127.61 -77.36
CA GLY A 828 -67.78 -127.51 -77.95
C GLY A 828 -68.03 -128.39 -79.19
N LEU A 829 -67.06 -128.51 -80.11
CA LEU A 829 -67.18 -129.36 -81.30
C LEU A 829 -67.33 -130.87 -80.99
N ARG A 830 -66.91 -131.32 -79.80
CA ARG A 830 -67.12 -132.70 -79.35
C ARG A 830 -68.59 -132.99 -79.02
N HIS A 831 -69.34 -131.99 -78.56
CA HIS A 831 -70.76 -132.15 -78.19
C HIS A 831 -71.68 -132.29 -79.42
N ARG A 832 -71.34 -131.71 -80.58
CA ARG A 832 -72.15 -131.84 -81.82
C ARG A 832 -71.97 -133.16 -82.58
N LYS A 833 -70.88 -133.91 -82.35
CA LYS A 833 -70.63 -135.23 -82.98
C LYS A 833 -71.40 -136.39 -82.32
N HIS A 834 -72.09 -136.16 -81.20
CA HIS A 834 -72.82 -137.20 -80.46
C HIS A 834 -74.35 -137.13 -80.59
N TYR A 835 -74.91 -136.23 -81.42
CA TYR A 835 -76.37 -136.01 -81.54
C TYR A 835 -76.88 -135.84 -83.00
N ILE A 836 -76.23 -136.48 -83.98
CA ILE A 836 -76.77 -136.65 -85.35
C ILE A 836 -76.66 -138.13 -85.71
#